data_AF-A0ABD1Q7F7-F1
#
_entry.id   AF-A0ABD1Q7F7-F1
#
_cell.length_a   1.000
_cell.length_b   1.000
_cell.length_c   1.000
_cell.angle_alpha   90.00
_cell.angle_beta   90.00
_cell.angle_gamma   90.00
#
_symmetry.space_group_name_H-M   'P 1'
#
loop_
_entity.id
_entity.type
_entity.pdbx_description
1 polymer ?
#
loop_
_entity_poly.entity_id
_entity_poly.type
_entity_poly.pdbx_seq_one_letter_code
_entity_poly.pdbx_strand_id
1 'polypeptide(L)'
;MASNPRRRRNPNRNSPQTPKYSSTSSSLFPLEPSFDLFPSSKADFFRLIGVFAVAASVAVVCKFIAAPLNRPVKPFCDTNSDLDDFLSDYCEPCPTNGVCHDGKLECARGYRKHGKFCVEDGDINEAAKKLLKFAEVRVCEQYAQSLCGGTGMYWVREDELWNTLDEYKLMDSYGLDEAMYGRAKQRALETIRKLLETRSNNHGIEEFKCPELLVNHYTPLSCRVLKWIIKNVFILVPACALLLGCISVVLKVHKKHQLSVRAEQLYLEVCNVLEEKALLARSISGGDEPWVVASWLRDHLLSPKERKNSLLWKKVEELVQEDSRMDQYPKLVKGESKVVWEWQVEGSLSSSAKRKKSEEHELKLKEHVNLSSHAQSWAAKAVAKFDMVQPIIIQASVNQLFIRNTPCLYMSFWSSRERTSGCDPDPHMASKHHLSSSRGRSPVSIFIVLGLCCFFYLLGVWQRSGFGKGDGFAIEMNRQQMNCNVVSTLDFEPHHIYVPNSDSSERIDKVFEPCDIRYTDYTPCQEQDRAMTFPRENMIYRERHCPPQEEKLRCLIPAPKGYTIPFPWPKSRDYVYYANVPFKSLTVEKANQNWVEFQGNVFKFPGGGTMFPQGADAYIKELALVIPIADGSIRTALDTGCGVASWGAYMLKRNVLTMSFAPRDNHEAQVQFALERGVPAIIGVLGSIKLAFPSRAFDVAQCSRCLIPWTADGGTYLMEVDRVLRPGGYWILSGPPINWKTYYRTWQRTKEDLKAEQSRIEELAESLCWEKKYEKGDLAIWRKKINTKSCKRKFAKFCESLDADDVWYKKMEACITPAPEVKSANQVAGGELKKFPARLYEVPPRIANGDVPGVTSKSYEEDNKLWKKRVNAYKRIIKLLGTTRYRNIMDMNAGLGGFAAALESSKLWVMNVVPTIALNTLGIIYERGLIGIYHDWCEGFSTYPRTYDLLHVSGVFSLYQDKCEFEDILLEMDRILRPEGTAIFRDEVDVLNKVSKIARGMRWETKMVDHEDGPLVPEKILIAVKQYWVANGTSTDE
;
A
#
# COMPACT_ATOMS: atom_id res chain seq x y z
N MET A 1 31.44 56.54 32.53
CA MET A 1 32.88 56.88 32.59
C MET A 1 33.48 56.39 31.27
N ALA A 2 33.62 57.30 30.29
CA ALA A 2 34.90 57.86 29.78
C ALA A 2 35.79 56.78 29.13
N SER A 3 36.27 56.85 27.88
CA SER A 3 36.60 58.01 27.04
C SER A 3 36.86 57.64 25.56
N ASN A 4 36.29 58.48 24.68
CA ASN A 4 36.71 58.96 23.34
C ASN A 4 38.25 59.06 23.10
N PRO A 5 38.80 59.34 21.88
CA PRO A 5 38.23 60.28 20.88
C PRO A 5 38.51 60.12 19.34
N ARG A 6 37.52 60.60 18.55
CA ARG A 6 37.60 61.62 17.44
C ARG A 6 38.32 61.26 16.12
N ARG A 7 37.95 61.76 14.92
CA ARG A 7 36.97 62.77 14.45
C ARG A 7 36.86 62.73 12.90
N ARG A 8 35.61 62.89 12.42
CA ARG A 8 35.09 63.82 11.39
C ARG A 8 35.53 63.77 9.90
N ARG A 9 34.46 63.64 9.08
CA ARG A 9 33.98 64.48 7.95
C ARG A 9 34.50 64.22 6.52
N ASN A 10 33.56 63.76 5.69
CA ASN A 10 33.32 64.09 4.26
C ASN A 10 33.65 65.56 3.90
N PRO A 11 33.98 65.95 2.64
CA PRO A 11 33.20 65.57 1.43
C PRO A 11 33.93 65.46 0.06
N ASN A 12 33.20 64.88 -0.90
CA ASN A 12 33.27 64.89 -2.38
C ASN A 12 34.28 65.80 -3.13
N ARG A 13 34.97 65.22 -4.13
CA ARG A 13 35.10 65.78 -5.51
C ARG A 13 35.63 64.77 -6.55
N ASN A 14 35.20 64.99 -7.79
CA ASN A 14 35.31 64.16 -9.00
C ASN A 14 36.70 64.07 -9.65
N SER A 15 37.03 62.85 -10.15
CA SER A 15 37.74 62.46 -11.40
C SER A 15 39.18 62.97 -11.69
N PRO A 16 39.98 62.41 -12.65
CA PRO A 16 39.80 61.23 -13.52
C PRO A 16 41.02 60.28 -13.61
N GLN A 17 40.83 59.08 -14.18
CA GLN A 17 41.59 58.47 -15.30
C GLN A 17 41.53 56.91 -15.27
N THR A 18 40.90 56.39 -16.33
CA THR A 18 40.89 55.00 -16.86
C THR A 18 42.30 54.57 -17.34
N PRO A 19 42.60 53.29 -17.73
CA PRO A 19 41.65 52.28 -18.22
C PRO A 19 41.93 50.77 -17.92
N LYS A 20 40.92 49.93 -18.25
CA LYS A 20 40.93 48.45 -18.50
C LYS A 20 41.11 47.58 -17.25
N TYR A 21 40.39 46.48 -16.98
CA TYR A 21 39.58 45.54 -17.78
C TYR A 21 38.32 45.09 -16.98
N SER A 22 37.38 44.49 -17.71
CA SER A 22 35.98 44.15 -17.41
C SER A 22 35.65 43.26 -16.20
N SER A 23 34.62 43.70 -15.47
CA SER A 23 33.72 43.02 -14.52
C SER A 23 32.79 41.99 -15.20
N THR A 24 32.59 40.79 -14.65
CA THR A 24 31.53 40.34 -13.70
C THR A 24 30.08 40.32 -14.19
N SER A 25 29.50 39.11 -14.04
CA SER A 25 28.22 38.76 -13.40
C SER A 25 26.87 39.18 -14.01
N SER A 26 26.13 38.11 -14.36
CA SER A 26 24.79 37.76 -13.85
C SER A 26 23.59 38.67 -14.05
N SER A 27 22.52 37.97 -14.42
CA SER A 27 21.13 38.07 -13.95
C SER A 27 20.12 38.65 -14.95
N LEU A 28 18.88 38.15 -14.75
CA LEU A 28 17.59 38.60 -15.25
C LEU A 28 17.04 37.92 -16.51
N PHE A 29 16.16 36.93 -16.26
CA PHE A 29 14.83 36.89 -16.92
C PHE A 29 14.14 38.25 -16.76
N PRO A 30 13.32 38.72 -17.72
CA PRO A 30 11.89 38.39 -17.62
C PRO A 30 11.05 38.44 -18.93
N LEU A 31 9.83 37.89 -18.78
CA LEU A 31 8.56 38.24 -19.42
C LEU A 31 8.23 37.80 -20.87
N GLU A 32 7.10 37.11 -20.98
CA GLU A 32 6.20 37.08 -22.14
C GLU A 32 5.89 38.49 -22.67
N PRO A 33 5.55 38.60 -23.97
CA PRO A 33 4.49 39.50 -24.37
C PRO A 33 3.33 38.77 -25.07
N SER A 34 2.15 39.27 -24.72
CA SER A 34 0.89 39.20 -25.43
C SER A 34 1.00 39.57 -26.91
N PHE A 35 -0.01 39.12 -27.66
CA PHE A 35 -0.37 39.57 -29.00
C PHE A 35 -0.25 41.09 -29.17
N ASP A 36 0.62 41.52 -30.08
CA ASP A 36 0.40 42.68 -30.93
C ASP A 36 1.08 42.44 -32.28
N LEU A 37 0.28 42.48 -33.35
CA LEU A 37 0.77 42.50 -34.71
C LEU A 37 1.43 43.87 -34.96
N PHE A 38 2.67 43.84 -35.45
CA PHE A 38 3.50 44.92 -36.01
C PHE A 38 4.54 45.59 -35.07
N PRO A 39 5.84 45.62 -35.47
CA PRO A 39 6.92 46.21 -34.65
C PRO A 39 7.08 47.72 -34.85
N SER A 40 7.39 48.46 -33.78
CA SER A 40 7.45 49.93 -33.71
C SER A 40 8.84 50.54 -33.43
N SER A 41 9.94 49.76 -33.54
CA SER A 41 11.29 50.29 -33.26
C SER A 41 12.31 50.00 -34.36
N LYS A 42 13.22 50.97 -34.60
CA LYS A 42 14.29 50.90 -35.62
C LYS A 42 15.31 49.77 -35.37
N ALA A 43 15.39 49.23 -34.15
CA ALA A 43 16.34 48.16 -33.82
C ALA A 43 15.85 46.78 -34.33
N ASP A 44 14.54 46.56 -34.38
CA ASP A 44 13.94 45.29 -34.84
C ASP A 44 13.93 45.19 -36.38
N PHE A 45 13.90 46.32 -37.09
CA PHE A 45 14.03 46.37 -38.55
C PHE A 45 15.40 45.86 -39.03
N PHE A 46 16.49 46.18 -38.33
CA PHE A 46 17.82 45.69 -38.69
C PHE A 46 18.05 44.22 -38.31
N ARG A 47 17.37 43.69 -37.28
CA ARG A 47 17.39 42.26 -36.99
C ARG A 47 16.58 41.45 -37.99
N LEU A 48 15.45 41.99 -38.49
CA LEU A 48 14.71 41.39 -39.60
C LEU A 48 15.57 41.36 -40.88
N ILE A 49 16.29 42.45 -41.19
CA ILE A 49 17.23 42.52 -42.32
C ILE A 49 18.41 41.56 -42.12
N GLY A 50 18.93 41.39 -40.90
CA GLY A 50 19.98 40.43 -40.60
C GLY A 50 19.54 38.97 -40.80
N VAL A 51 18.31 38.64 -40.40
CA VAL A 51 17.71 37.31 -40.62
C VAL A 51 17.42 37.09 -42.11
N PHE A 52 16.95 38.10 -42.83
CA PHE A 52 16.78 38.03 -44.29
C PHE A 52 18.13 37.97 -45.03
N ALA A 53 19.19 38.59 -44.52
CA ALA A 53 20.54 38.51 -45.11
C ALA A 53 21.22 37.16 -44.87
N VAL A 54 21.01 36.54 -43.70
CA VAL A 54 21.49 35.17 -43.40
C VAL A 54 20.68 34.13 -44.21
N ALA A 55 19.36 34.29 -44.31
CA ALA A 55 18.53 33.45 -45.17
C ALA A 55 18.85 33.65 -46.67
N ALA A 56 19.15 34.87 -47.12
CA ALA A 56 19.54 35.16 -48.50
C ALA A 56 20.97 34.66 -48.82
N SER A 57 21.91 34.71 -47.89
CA SER A 57 23.27 34.17 -48.10
C SER A 57 23.30 32.65 -48.10
N VAL A 58 22.47 31.97 -47.31
CA VAL A 58 22.28 30.51 -47.41
C VAL A 58 21.57 30.14 -48.73
N ALA A 59 20.60 30.93 -49.19
CA ALA A 59 19.93 30.70 -50.47
C ALA A 59 20.81 31.01 -51.70
N VAL A 60 21.78 31.94 -51.60
CA VAL A 60 22.71 32.28 -52.69
C VAL A 60 23.90 31.31 -52.75
N VAL A 61 24.38 30.81 -51.61
CA VAL A 61 25.43 29.75 -51.58
C VAL A 61 24.87 28.40 -52.05
N CYS A 62 23.60 28.11 -51.78
CA CYS A 62 22.92 26.94 -52.36
C CYS A 62 22.51 27.10 -53.84
N LYS A 63 22.59 28.30 -54.43
CA LYS A 63 22.29 28.55 -55.85
C LYS A 63 23.50 28.67 -56.77
N PHE A 64 24.73 28.78 -56.25
CA PHE A 64 25.95 28.97 -57.07
C PHE A 64 26.98 27.83 -57.03
N ILE A 65 26.75 26.73 -56.29
CA ILE A 65 27.68 25.57 -56.28
C ILE A 65 27.04 24.25 -56.79
N ALA A 66 25.84 24.26 -57.38
CA ALA A 66 25.29 23.03 -57.96
C ALA A 66 24.43 23.23 -59.21
N ALA A 67 25.10 23.43 -60.34
CA ALA A 67 24.72 22.83 -61.63
C ALA A 67 25.98 22.72 -62.51
N PRO A 68 26.10 21.72 -63.39
CA PRO A 68 26.36 20.33 -63.07
C PRO A 68 27.81 19.96 -63.47
N LEU A 69 28.58 19.36 -62.55
CA LEU A 69 29.44 18.27 -62.98
C LEU A 69 28.50 17.08 -63.17
N ASN A 70 28.02 16.90 -64.40
CA ASN A 70 27.53 15.62 -64.86
C ASN A 70 28.68 14.61 -64.69
N ARG A 71 28.78 14.01 -63.50
CA ARG A 71 29.26 12.64 -63.44
C ARG A 71 28.05 11.78 -63.78
N PRO A 72 28.14 10.92 -64.80
CA PRO A 72 27.06 10.00 -65.09
C PRO A 72 26.73 9.23 -63.80
N VAL A 73 25.46 9.18 -63.43
CA VAL A 73 24.97 8.17 -62.50
C VAL A 73 25.38 6.85 -63.13
N LYS A 74 26.29 6.12 -62.49
CA LYS A 74 26.64 4.77 -62.94
C LYS A 74 25.32 3.99 -63.03
N PRO A 75 24.95 3.45 -64.22
CA PRO A 75 23.77 2.61 -64.33
C PRO A 75 23.90 1.42 -63.37
N PHE A 76 22.79 0.85 -62.92
CA PHE A 76 22.86 -0.41 -62.18
C PHE A 76 23.29 -1.53 -63.12
N CYS A 77 24.15 -2.46 -62.68
CA CYS A 77 24.52 -3.62 -63.48
C CYS A 77 23.29 -4.53 -63.65
N ASP A 78 23.08 -5.04 -64.87
CA ASP A 78 21.93 -5.88 -65.19
C ASP A 78 22.02 -7.26 -64.52
N THR A 79 20.88 -7.76 -64.07
CA THR A 79 20.80 -8.90 -63.14
C THR A 79 21.24 -10.26 -63.74
N ASN A 80 21.61 -10.33 -65.03
CA ASN A 80 21.81 -11.60 -65.77
C ASN A 80 23.03 -11.65 -66.72
N SER A 81 24.10 -10.87 -66.49
CA SER A 81 25.33 -11.01 -67.28
C SER A 81 26.41 -11.79 -66.53
N ASP A 82 26.50 -13.10 -66.80
CA ASP A 82 27.69 -13.91 -66.53
C ASP A 82 28.82 -13.49 -67.48
N LEU A 83 29.49 -12.36 -67.23
CA LEU A 83 30.69 -11.96 -67.98
C LEU A 83 31.61 -11.03 -67.17
N ASP A 84 32.79 -11.60 -66.87
CA ASP A 84 34.11 -11.02 -66.57
C ASP A 84 34.27 -9.86 -65.58
N ASP A 85 35.21 -10.11 -64.66
CA ASP A 85 35.73 -9.31 -63.55
C ASP A 85 36.42 -7.98 -63.96
N PHE A 86 36.15 -7.46 -65.17
CA PHE A 86 36.77 -6.25 -65.73
C PHE A 86 35.80 -5.07 -65.93
N LEU A 87 34.50 -5.20 -65.60
CA LEU A 87 33.48 -4.16 -65.81
C LEU A 87 33.02 -3.39 -64.55
N SER A 88 33.59 -3.65 -63.36
CA SER A 88 33.14 -3.05 -62.09
C SER A 88 33.36 -1.52 -61.97
N ASP A 89 34.12 -0.93 -62.90
CA ASP A 89 34.35 0.51 -62.92
C ASP A 89 33.25 1.34 -63.61
N TYR A 90 32.24 0.73 -64.24
CA TYR A 90 31.25 1.46 -65.05
C TYR A 90 29.79 1.38 -64.55
N CYS A 91 29.42 0.43 -63.68
CA CYS A 91 28.06 0.28 -63.15
C CYS A 91 28.05 0.07 -61.61
N GLU A 92 26.93 0.39 -60.94
CA GLU A 92 26.73 0.09 -59.51
C GLU A 92 26.02 -1.27 -59.35
N PRO A 93 26.36 -2.09 -58.35
CA PRO A 93 25.71 -3.38 -58.13
C PRO A 93 24.21 -3.20 -57.79
N CYS A 94 23.37 -4.08 -58.32
CA CYS A 94 21.92 -4.02 -58.09
C CYS A 94 21.60 -4.24 -56.60
N PRO A 95 20.81 -3.37 -55.96
CA PRO A 95 20.47 -3.47 -54.53
C PRO A 95 19.59 -4.70 -54.23
N THR A 96 19.68 -5.20 -53.00
CA THR A 96 18.86 -6.31 -52.51
C THR A 96 17.37 -6.02 -52.65
N ASN A 97 16.62 -7.02 -53.13
CA ASN A 97 15.18 -6.92 -53.47
C ASN A 97 14.87 -5.94 -54.63
N GLY A 98 15.87 -5.56 -55.43
CA GLY A 98 15.74 -4.85 -56.71
C GLY A 98 15.92 -5.77 -57.91
N VAL A 99 15.32 -5.40 -59.04
CA VAL A 99 15.50 -5.99 -60.37
C VAL A 99 16.05 -4.88 -61.25
N CYS A 100 17.27 -5.08 -61.78
CA CYS A 100 17.95 -4.09 -62.60
C CYS A 100 18.02 -4.56 -64.06
N HIS A 101 17.50 -3.74 -64.97
CA HIS A 101 17.54 -3.94 -66.42
C HIS A 101 17.80 -2.60 -67.14
N ASP A 102 18.67 -2.59 -68.14
CA ASP A 102 19.10 -1.40 -68.88
C ASP A 102 19.53 -0.24 -67.95
N GLY A 103 20.19 -0.56 -66.84
CA GLY A 103 20.63 0.45 -65.87
C GLY A 103 19.54 1.07 -65.00
N LYS A 104 18.28 0.59 -65.10
CA LYS A 104 17.13 1.05 -64.31
C LYS A 104 16.79 0.06 -63.20
N LEU A 105 16.61 0.59 -61.99
CA LEU A 105 16.13 -0.15 -60.82
C LEU A 105 14.60 -0.18 -60.78
N GLU A 106 14.04 -1.39 -60.81
CA GLU A 106 12.67 -1.72 -60.39
C GLU A 106 12.72 -2.55 -59.11
N CYS A 107 11.71 -2.47 -58.24
CA CYS A 107 11.72 -3.23 -56.99
C CYS A 107 10.97 -4.55 -57.14
N ALA A 108 11.49 -5.60 -56.49
CA ALA A 108 10.84 -6.90 -56.44
C ALA A 108 9.45 -6.80 -55.79
N ARG A 109 8.57 -7.76 -56.11
CA ARG A 109 7.17 -7.75 -55.67
C ARG A 109 7.07 -7.62 -54.14
N GLY A 110 6.36 -6.59 -53.67
CA GLY A 110 6.18 -6.29 -52.23
C GLY A 110 7.14 -5.24 -51.66
N TYR A 111 7.99 -4.65 -52.51
CA TYR A 111 8.91 -3.56 -52.16
C TYR A 111 8.61 -2.32 -53.01
N ARG A 112 8.68 -1.13 -52.40
CA ARG A 112 8.53 0.17 -53.06
C ARG A 112 9.89 0.84 -53.20
N LYS A 113 10.11 1.49 -54.34
CA LYS A 113 11.35 2.22 -54.63
C LYS A 113 11.46 3.46 -53.75
N HIS A 114 12.50 3.52 -52.94
CA HIS A 114 12.85 4.66 -52.10
C HIS A 114 14.30 5.06 -52.37
N GLY A 115 14.49 6.03 -53.27
CA GLY A 115 15.82 6.41 -53.75
C GLY A 115 16.49 5.28 -54.55
N LYS A 116 17.69 4.86 -54.12
CA LYS A 116 18.45 3.72 -54.67
C LYS A 116 18.13 2.38 -53.99
N PHE A 117 17.16 2.32 -53.08
CA PHE A 117 16.82 1.12 -52.32
C PHE A 117 15.39 0.67 -52.56
N CYS A 118 15.15 -0.62 -52.37
CA CYS A 118 13.82 -1.22 -52.38
C CYS A 118 13.41 -1.53 -50.94
N VAL A 119 12.40 -0.83 -50.44
CA VAL A 119 11.94 -0.91 -49.04
C VAL A 119 10.58 -1.61 -49.01
N GLU A 120 10.31 -2.45 -48.02
CA GLU A 120 9.04 -3.18 -47.93
C GLU A 120 7.83 -2.25 -47.92
N ASP A 121 6.81 -2.60 -48.71
CA ASP A 121 5.54 -1.87 -48.73
C ASP A 121 4.73 -2.22 -47.47
N GLY A 122 4.72 -1.28 -46.51
CA GLY A 122 4.07 -1.44 -45.21
C GLY A 122 2.57 -1.72 -45.32
N ASP A 123 1.90 -1.16 -46.33
CA ASP A 123 0.45 -1.28 -46.51
C ASP A 123 0.08 -2.71 -46.97
N ILE A 124 0.88 -3.30 -47.87
CA ILE A 124 0.68 -4.69 -48.34
C ILE A 124 0.99 -5.69 -47.22
N ASN A 125 2.02 -5.43 -46.41
CA ASN A 125 2.41 -6.33 -45.32
C ASN A 125 1.39 -6.32 -44.18
N GLU A 126 0.85 -5.14 -43.84
CA GLU A 126 -0.21 -5.04 -42.84
C GLU A 126 -1.52 -5.71 -43.30
N ALA A 127 -1.90 -5.52 -44.57
CA ALA A 127 -3.05 -6.18 -45.16
C ALA A 127 -2.89 -7.72 -45.16
N ALA A 128 -1.72 -8.22 -45.56
CA ALA A 128 -1.43 -9.66 -45.56
C ALA A 128 -1.50 -10.27 -44.14
N LYS A 129 -1.02 -9.57 -43.10
CA LYS A 129 -1.11 -10.02 -41.71
C LYS A 129 -2.57 -10.11 -41.21
N LYS A 130 -3.42 -9.16 -41.60
CA LYS A 130 -4.85 -9.16 -41.24
C LYS A 130 -5.60 -10.30 -41.95
N LEU A 131 -5.31 -10.54 -43.23
CA LEU A 131 -5.86 -11.66 -43.99
C LEU A 131 -5.42 -13.02 -43.41
N LEU A 132 -4.15 -13.14 -43.02
CA LEU A 132 -3.61 -14.31 -42.34
C LEU A 132 -4.37 -14.61 -41.04
N LYS A 133 -4.59 -13.59 -40.20
CA LYS A 133 -5.32 -13.72 -38.93
C LYS A 133 -6.73 -14.24 -39.13
N PHE A 134 -7.44 -13.73 -40.15
CA PHE A 134 -8.79 -14.18 -40.49
C PHE A 134 -8.81 -15.65 -40.91
N ALA A 135 -7.89 -16.04 -41.80
CA ALA A 135 -7.77 -17.41 -42.27
C ALA A 135 -7.47 -18.40 -41.12
N GLU A 136 -6.54 -18.05 -40.23
CA GLU A 136 -6.20 -18.86 -39.06
C GLU A 136 -7.42 -19.09 -38.16
N VAL A 137 -8.13 -18.02 -37.78
CA VAL A 137 -9.31 -18.11 -36.91
C VAL A 137 -10.36 -19.01 -37.54
N ARG A 138 -10.66 -18.81 -38.83
CA ARG A 138 -11.72 -19.56 -39.52
C ARG A 138 -11.41 -21.06 -39.62
N VAL A 139 -10.17 -21.41 -39.97
CA VAL A 139 -9.75 -22.82 -40.10
C VAL A 139 -9.65 -23.50 -38.73
N CYS A 140 -9.15 -22.79 -37.71
CA CYS A 140 -9.03 -23.35 -36.36
C CYS A 140 -10.38 -23.49 -35.64
N GLU A 141 -11.34 -22.58 -35.88
CA GLU A 141 -12.71 -22.71 -35.35
C GLU A 141 -13.45 -23.91 -35.94
N GLN A 142 -13.35 -24.12 -37.27
CA GLN A 142 -13.94 -25.29 -37.95
C GLN A 142 -13.41 -26.60 -37.36
N TYR A 143 -12.08 -26.70 -37.16
CA TYR A 143 -11.50 -27.88 -36.55
C TYR A 143 -11.89 -28.04 -35.07
N ALA A 144 -11.95 -26.95 -34.30
CA ALA A 144 -12.39 -26.98 -32.90
C ALA A 144 -13.86 -27.43 -32.76
N GLN A 145 -14.75 -27.00 -33.67
CA GLN A 145 -16.15 -27.43 -33.69
C GLN A 145 -16.27 -28.92 -34.04
N SER A 146 -15.52 -29.41 -35.01
CA SER A 146 -15.47 -30.84 -35.38
C SER A 146 -15.04 -31.73 -34.19
N LEU A 147 -14.04 -31.30 -33.42
CA LEU A 147 -13.56 -32.04 -32.24
C LEU A 147 -14.57 -32.19 -31.10
N CYS A 148 -15.59 -31.33 -31.07
CA CYS A 148 -16.60 -31.26 -30.01
C CYS A 148 -17.98 -31.77 -30.45
N GLY A 149 -18.36 -31.61 -31.72
CA GLY A 149 -19.64 -32.04 -32.26
C GLY A 149 -19.65 -33.44 -32.91
N GLY A 150 -18.48 -34.07 -33.08
CA GLY A 150 -18.33 -35.43 -33.63
C GLY A 150 -18.69 -35.60 -35.10
N THR A 151 -19.27 -34.58 -35.76
CA THR A 151 -19.63 -34.59 -37.18
C THR A 151 -19.37 -33.20 -37.77
N GLY A 152 -18.18 -33.03 -38.36
CA GLY A 152 -17.80 -31.80 -39.07
C GLY A 152 -16.53 -32.04 -39.89
N MET A 153 -16.48 -31.53 -41.12
CA MET A 153 -15.27 -31.57 -41.93
C MET A 153 -14.23 -30.62 -41.34
N TYR A 154 -13.03 -31.12 -41.03
CA TYR A 154 -11.96 -30.37 -40.37
C TYR A 154 -10.92 -29.81 -41.35
N TRP A 155 -11.13 -30.03 -42.65
CA TRP A 155 -10.37 -29.46 -43.75
C TRP A 155 -11.24 -28.41 -44.45
N VAL A 156 -10.74 -27.19 -44.57
CA VAL A 156 -11.44 -26.05 -45.20
C VAL A 156 -10.83 -25.82 -46.57
N ARG A 157 -11.66 -25.76 -47.63
CA ARG A 157 -11.17 -25.52 -48.99
C ARG A 157 -10.71 -24.08 -49.18
N GLU A 158 -9.66 -23.88 -49.99
CA GLU A 158 -9.12 -22.56 -50.32
C GLU A 158 -10.18 -21.64 -50.94
N ASP A 159 -10.97 -22.13 -51.89
CA ASP A 159 -12.00 -21.34 -52.56
C ASP A 159 -13.15 -20.94 -51.62
N GLU A 160 -13.57 -21.83 -50.72
CA GLU A 160 -14.57 -21.52 -49.69
C GLU A 160 -14.06 -20.48 -48.69
N LEU A 161 -12.79 -20.57 -48.29
CA LEU A 161 -12.14 -19.65 -47.38
C LEU A 161 -12.12 -18.22 -47.94
N TRP A 162 -11.73 -18.07 -49.22
CA TRP A 162 -11.63 -16.75 -49.85
C TRP A 162 -12.97 -16.21 -50.35
N ASN A 163 -13.89 -17.07 -50.80
CA ASN A 163 -15.25 -16.63 -51.16
C ASN A 163 -15.97 -16.03 -49.94
N THR A 164 -15.83 -16.65 -48.77
CA THR A 164 -16.35 -16.09 -47.51
C THR A 164 -15.73 -14.72 -47.23
N LEU A 165 -14.43 -14.57 -47.49
CA LEU A 165 -13.69 -13.34 -47.21
C LEU A 165 -14.09 -12.20 -48.15
N ASP A 166 -14.33 -12.53 -49.43
CA ASP A 166 -14.77 -11.58 -50.46
C ASP A 166 -16.26 -11.19 -50.28
N GLU A 167 -17.08 -12.04 -49.65
CA GLU A 167 -18.50 -11.77 -49.31
C GLU A 167 -18.68 -10.68 -48.23
N TYR A 168 -17.72 -10.55 -47.29
CA TYR A 168 -17.77 -9.55 -46.21
C TYR A 168 -17.43 -8.12 -46.67
N LYS A 169 -17.22 -7.86 -47.97
CA LYS A 169 -16.81 -6.54 -48.54
C LYS A 169 -15.68 -5.86 -47.76
N LEU A 170 -14.70 -6.65 -47.30
CA LEU A 170 -13.56 -6.11 -46.54
C LEU A 170 -12.68 -5.15 -47.37
N MET A 171 -12.79 -5.19 -48.70
CA MET A 171 -12.08 -4.28 -49.63
C MET A 171 -12.33 -2.79 -49.30
N ASP A 172 -13.58 -2.43 -48.97
CA ASP A 172 -13.99 -1.07 -48.63
C ASP A 172 -13.47 -0.61 -47.25
N SER A 173 -13.17 -1.56 -46.35
CA SER A 173 -12.72 -1.25 -44.99
C SER A 173 -11.22 -0.90 -44.89
N TYR A 174 -10.42 -1.25 -45.91
CA TYR A 174 -8.97 -1.06 -45.91
C TYR A 174 -8.44 -0.09 -46.96
N GLY A 175 -9.30 0.44 -47.84
CA GLY A 175 -8.92 1.48 -48.82
C GLY A 175 -7.84 1.05 -49.82
N LEU A 176 -7.72 -0.25 -50.09
CA LEU A 176 -6.73 -0.82 -51.01
C LEU A 176 -7.29 -0.90 -52.43
N ASP A 177 -6.46 -0.63 -53.45
CA ASP A 177 -6.84 -0.90 -54.83
C ASP A 177 -6.93 -2.41 -55.11
N GLU A 178 -7.69 -2.80 -56.14
CA GLU A 178 -7.95 -4.20 -56.50
C GLU A 178 -6.65 -4.99 -56.77
N ALA A 179 -5.60 -4.31 -57.26
CA ALA A 179 -4.30 -4.92 -57.51
C ALA A 179 -3.45 -5.08 -56.24
N MET A 180 -3.54 -4.16 -55.27
CA MET A 180 -2.91 -4.21 -53.95
C MET A 180 -3.57 -5.30 -53.09
N TYR A 181 -4.90 -5.41 -53.15
CA TYR A 181 -5.63 -6.48 -52.48
C TYR A 181 -5.25 -7.87 -53.03
N GLY A 182 -5.17 -8.01 -54.37
CA GLY A 182 -4.66 -9.23 -55.01
C GLY A 182 -3.24 -9.60 -54.55
N ARG A 183 -2.35 -8.61 -54.40
CA ARG A 183 -0.98 -8.80 -53.90
C ARG A 183 -0.94 -9.21 -52.42
N ALA A 184 -1.77 -8.61 -51.58
CA ALA A 184 -1.87 -8.96 -50.16
C ALA A 184 -2.45 -10.37 -49.96
N LYS A 185 -3.47 -10.76 -50.74
CA LYS A 185 -4.06 -12.10 -50.75
C LYS A 185 -3.03 -13.17 -51.10
N GLN A 186 -2.21 -12.93 -52.13
CA GLN A 186 -1.15 -13.87 -52.52
C GLN A 186 -0.08 -14.05 -51.43
N ARG A 187 0.34 -12.95 -50.77
CA ARG A 187 1.33 -13.00 -49.67
C ARG A 187 0.78 -13.67 -48.41
N ALA A 188 -0.51 -13.44 -48.10
CA ALA A 188 -1.20 -14.12 -47.02
C ALA A 188 -1.28 -15.64 -47.29
N LEU A 189 -1.66 -16.04 -48.51
CA LEU A 189 -1.69 -17.44 -48.94
C LEU A 189 -0.35 -18.16 -48.75
N GLU A 190 0.74 -17.54 -49.16
CA GLU A 190 2.07 -18.13 -49.03
C GLU A 190 2.50 -18.31 -47.57
N THR A 191 2.03 -17.43 -46.68
CA THR A 191 2.26 -17.54 -45.24
C THR A 191 1.34 -18.59 -44.60
N ILE A 192 0.08 -18.67 -45.03
CA ILE A 192 -0.88 -19.69 -44.60
C ILE A 192 -0.37 -21.09 -44.92
N ARG A 193 0.17 -21.30 -46.13
CA ARG A 193 0.77 -22.59 -46.54
C ARG A 193 1.92 -23.06 -45.63
N LYS A 194 2.62 -22.13 -44.97
CA LYS A 194 3.70 -22.45 -44.02
C LYS A 194 3.20 -22.74 -42.60
N LEU A 195 2.05 -22.16 -42.21
CA LEU A 195 1.54 -22.21 -40.84
C LEU A 195 0.44 -23.26 -40.62
N LEU A 196 -0.37 -23.54 -41.64
CA LEU A 196 -1.45 -24.52 -41.58
C LEU A 196 -1.09 -25.80 -42.34
N GLU A 197 -1.66 -26.93 -41.92
CA GLU A 197 -1.53 -28.19 -42.66
C GLU A 197 -2.28 -28.06 -43.98
N THR A 198 -1.65 -28.44 -45.09
CA THR A 198 -2.21 -28.36 -46.44
C THR A 198 -2.36 -29.74 -47.07
N ARG A 199 -3.42 -29.95 -47.83
CA ARG A 199 -3.59 -31.11 -48.72
C ARG A 199 -4.31 -30.70 -50.01
N SER A 200 -4.11 -31.41 -51.10
CA SER A 200 -4.95 -31.26 -52.31
C SER A 200 -6.02 -32.34 -52.33
N ASN A 201 -7.26 -31.97 -52.66
CA ASN A 201 -8.34 -32.93 -52.86
C ASN A 201 -8.31 -33.55 -54.28
N ASN A 202 -9.17 -34.52 -54.53
CA ASN A 202 -9.23 -35.27 -55.80
C ASN A 202 -9.53 -34.40 -57.05
N HIS A 203 -9.91 -33.13 -56.85
CA HIS A 203 -10.18 -32.17 -57.92
C HIS A 203 -9.04 -31.13 -58.08
N GLY A 204 -7.92 -31.30 -57.36
CA GLY A 204 -6.76 -30.41 -57.41
C GLY A 204 -6.90 -29.13 -56.59
N ILE A 205 -7.93 -29.00 -55.75
CA ILE A 205 -8.15 -27.81 -54.90
C ILE A 205 -7.45 -28.00 -53.56
N GLU A 206 -6.70 -26.98 -53.10
CA GLU A 206 -6.02 -27.00 -51.80
C GLU A 206 -7.03 -26.86 -50.64
N GLU A 207 -6.78 -27.62 -49.58
CA GLU A 207 -7.53 -27.59 -48.33
C GLU A 207 -6.58 -27.36 -47.15
N PHE A 208 -7.01 -26.52 -46.20
CA PHE A 208 -6.26 -26.13 -45.02
C PHE A 208 -6.83 -26.78 -43.76
N LYS A 209 -5.95 -27.19 -42.85
CA LYS A 209 -6.28 -27.74 -41.54
C LYS A 209 -5.40 -27.08 -40.46
N CYS A 210 -6.02 -26.76 -39.33
CA CYS A 210 -5.31 -26.16 -38.20
C CYS A 210 -4.46 -27.21 -37.44
N PRO A 211 -3.21 -26.92 -37.05
CA PRO A 211 -2.38 -27.86 -36.29
C PRO A 211 -2.97 -28.19 -34.91
N GLU A 212 -2.83 -29.44 -34.45
CA GLU A 212 -3.44 -29.92 -33.19
C GLU A 212 -3.02 -29.12 -31.95
N LEU A 213 -1.79 -28.60 -31.91
CA LEU A 213 -1.28 -27.74 -30.84
C LEU A 213 -2.06 -26.42 -30.73
N LEU A 214 -2.47 -25.86 -31.88
CA LEU A 214 -3.11 -24.56 -31.97
C LEU A 214 -4.62 -24.64 -31.71
N VAL A 215 -5.27 -25.73 -32.13
CA VAL A 215 -6.72 -25.96 -31.99
C VAL A 215 -7.19 -25.96 -30.54
N ASN A 216 -6.34 -26.40 -29.60
CA ASN A 216 -6.67 -26.39 -28.17
C ASN A 216 -7.03 -24.99 -27.65
N HIS A 217 -6.46 -23.93 -28.23
CA HIS A 217 -6.78 -22.54 -27.89
C HIS A 217 -8.20 -22.16 -28.30
N TYR A 218 -8.67 -22.68 -29.44
CA TYR A 218 -9.98 -22.41 -30.02
C TYR A 218 -11.08 -23.39 -29.54
N THR A 219 -10.74 -24.42 -28.74
CA THR A 219 -11.72 -25.36 -28.18
C THR A 219 -12.47 -24.78 -26.97
N PRO A 220 -13.82 -24.83 -26.95
CA PRO A 220 -14.62 -24.37 -25.81
C PRO A 220 -14.30 -25.12 -24.51
N LEU A 221 -14.32 -24.42 -23.38
CA LEU A 221 -13.98 -24.96 -22.06
C LEU A 221 -14.89 -26.14 -21.67
N SER A 222 -16.18 -26.08 -22.05
CA SER A 222 -17.18 -27.14 -21.82
C SER A 222 -16.78 -28.48 -22.44
N CYS A 223 -16.25 -28.46 -23.66
CA CYS A 223 -15.83 -29.65 -24.40
C CYS A 223 -14.56 -30.28 -23.80
N ARG A 224 -13.61 -29.44 -23.32
CA ARG A 224 -12.41 -29.90 -22.61
C ARG A 224 -12.75 -30.57 -21.27
N VAL A 225 -13.68 -29.98 -20.52
CA VAL A 225 -14.16 -30.53 -19.24
C VAL A 225 -14.89 -31.86 -19.47
N LEU A 226 -15.77 -31.95 -20.48
CA LEU A 226 -16.49 -33.18 -20.79
C LEU A 226 -15.56 -34.33 -21.19
N LYS A 227 -14.55 -34.08 -22.04
CA LYS A 227 -13.53 -35.08 -22.39
C LYS A 227 -12.72 -35.52 -21.17
N TRP A 228 -12.38 -34.59 -20.27
CA TRP A 228 -11.66 -34.91 -19.04
C TRP A 228 -12.50 -35.78 -18.09
N ILE A 229 -13.79 -35.47 -17.93
CA ILE A 229 -14.72 -36.25 -17.10
C ILE A 229 -14.88 -37.67 -17.66
N ILE A 230 -15.12 -37.81 -18.97
CA ILE A 230 -15.27 -39.12 -19.62
C ILE A 230 -14.00 -39.96 -19.44
N LYS A 231 -12.82 -39.35 -19.61
CA LYS A 231 -11.54 -40.05 -19.47
C LYS A 231 -11.26 -40.54 -18.05
N ASN A 232 -11.81 -39.89 -17.03
CA ASN A 232 -11.53 -40.19 -15.61
C ASN A 232 -12.73 -40.75 -14.83
N VAL A 233 -13.82 -41.12 -15.52
CA VAL A 233 -15.08 -41.54 -14.89
C VAL A 233 -14.92 -42.76 -13.98
N PHE A 234 -14.04 -43.69 -14.34
CA PHE A 234 -13.75 -44.90 -13.55
C PHE A 234 -13.02 -44.63 -12.22
N ILE A 235 -12.37 -43.46 -12.08
CA ILE A 235 -11.68 -43.05 -10.85
C ILE A 235 -12.59 -42.14 -10.00
N LEU A 236 -13.38 -41.28 -10.66
CA LEU A 236 -14.25 -40.32 -9.99
C LEU A 236 -15.43 -40.97 -9.27
N VAL A 237 -16.05 -42.00 -9.85
CA VAL A 237 -17.23 -42.66 -9.25
C VAL A 237 -16.91 -43.34 -7.90
N PRO A 238 -15.82 -44.13 -7.76
CA PRO A 238 -15.44 -44.71 -6.47
C PRO A 238 -15.02 -43.66 -5.44
N ALA A 239 -14.32 -42.60 -5.86
CA ALA A 239 -13.87 -41.53 -4.97
C ALA A 239 -15.04 -40.72 -4.39
N CYS A 240 -16.07 -40.44 -5.20
CA CYS A 240 -17.30 -39.80 -4.74
C CYS A 240 -18.08 -40.68 -3.76
N ALA A 241 -18.14 -42.00 -3.98
CA ALA A 241 -18.77 -42.93 -3.04
C ALA A 241 -18.04 -42.96 -1.68
N LEU A 242 -16.70 -42.96 -1.69
CA LEU A 242 -15.86 -42.89 -0.49
C LEU A 242 -16.05 -41.56 0.26
N LEU A 243 -16.09 -40.43 -0.45
CA LEU A 243 -16.34 -39.12 0.15
C LEU A 243 -17.72 -39.03 0.81
N LEU A 244 -18.78 -39.54 0.16
CA LEU A 244 -20.11 -39.58 0.74
C LEU A 244 -20.18 -40.50 1.97
N GLY A 245 -19.45 -41.62 1.95
CA GLY A 245 -19.29 -42.50 3.12
C GLY A 245 -18.60 -41.81 4.29
N CYS A 246 -17.48 -41.13 4.03
CA CYS A 246 -16.73 -40.38 5.04
C CYS A 246 -17.55 -39.24 5.65
N ILE A 247 -18.28 -38.48 4.83
CA ILE A 247 -19.17 -37.40 5.30
C ILE A 247 -20.28 -37.96 6.19
N SER A 248 -20.89 -39.10 5.83
CA SER A 248 -21.91 -39.76 6.65
C SER A 248 -21.38 -40.19 8.03
N VAL A 249 -20.16 -40.73 8.08
CA VAL A 249 -19.51 -41.13 9.34
C VAL A 249 -19.18 -39.91 10.21
N VAL A 250 -18.63 -38.84 9.62
CA VAL A 250 -18.32 -37.60 10.34
C VAL A 250 -19.59 -36.96 10.90
N LEU A 251 -20.67 -36.92 10.13
CA LEU A 251 -21.96 -36.39 10.60
C LEU A 251 -22.53 -37.24 11.74
N LYS A 252 -22.39 -38.58 11.69
CA LYS A 252 -22.79 -39.46 12.80
C LYS A 252 -21.97 -39.23 14.06
N VAL A 253 -20.64 -39.08 13.94
CA VAL A 253 -19.75 -38.80 15.08
C VAL A 253 -20.03 -37.43 15.68
N HIS A 254 -20.20 -36.41 14.84
CA HIS A 254 -20.50 -35.05 15.28
C HIS A 254 -21.84 -34.98 16.02
N LYS A 255 -22.87 -35.66 15.50
CA LYS A 255 -24.18 -35.74 16.15
C LYS A 255 -24.12 -36.46 17.51
N LYS A 256 -23.30 -37.53 17.63
CA LYS A 256 -23.09 -38.24 18.90
C LYS A 256 -22.32 -37.38 19.92
N HIS A 257 -21.30 -36.65 19.47
CA HIS A 257 -20.51 -35.78 20.33
C HIS A 257 -21.33 -34.59 20.85
N GLN A 258 -22.11 -33.93 19.98
CA GLN A 258 -23.02 -32.85 20.39
C GLN A 258 -24.03 -33.30 21.47
N LEU A 259 -24.56 -34.52 21.35
CA LEU A 259 -25.49 -35.07 22.34
C LEU A 259 -24.82 -35.31 23.69
N SER A 260 -23.56 -35.78 23.71
CA SER A 260 -22.77 -35.97 24.94
C SER A 260 -22.48 -34.66 25.66
N VAL A 261 -22.02 -33.64 24.92
CA VAL A 261 -21.67 -32.32 25.50
C VAL A 261 -22.91 -31.64 26.09
N ARG A 262 -24.07 -31.73 25.41
CA ARG A 262 -25.32 -31.17 25.93
C ARG A 262 -25.85 -31.94 27.15
N ALA A 263 -25.66 -33.26 27.21
CA ALA A 263 -26.02 -34.06 28.38
C ALA A 263 -25.19 -33.68 29.62
N GLU A 264 -23.88 -33.46 29.48
CA GLU A 264 -23.02 -33.01 30.58
C GLU A 264 -23.42 -31.63 31.13
N GLN A 265 -23.81 -30.70 30.25
CA GLN A 265 -24.32 -29.40 30.67
C GLN A 265 -25.62 -29.52 31.49
N LEU A 266 -26.57 -30.32 31.01
CA LEU A 266 -27.83 -30.55 31.72
C LEU A 266 -27.60 -31.25 33.06
N TYR A 267 -26.64 -32.17 33.14
CA TYR A 267 -26.24 -32.79 34.39
C TYR A 267 -25.70 -31.77 35.41
N LEU A 268 -24.85 -30.82 34.99
CA LEU A 268 -24.38 -29.75 35.89
C LEU A 268 -25.52 -28.84 36.36
N GLU A 269 -26.49 -28.54 35.50
CA GLU A 269 -27.69 -27.80 35.89
C GLU A 269 -28.54 -28.56 36.91
N VAL A 270 -28.69 -29.89 36.75
CA VAL A 270 -29.35 -30.78 37.71
C VAL A 270 -28.64 -30.74 39.08
N CYS A 271 -27.30 -30.83 39.11
CA CYS A 271 -26.53 -30.75 40.35
C CYS A 271 -26.77 -29.42 41.07
N ASN A 272 -26.73 -28.30 40.35
CA ASN A 272 -26.93 -26.97 40.94
C ASN A 272 -28.33 -26.82 41.55
N VAL A 273 -29.38 -27.28 40.86
CA VAL A 273 -30.77 -27.18 41.36
C VAL A 273 -30.96 -28.02 42.63
N LEU A 274 -30.36 -29.21 42.69
CA LEU A 274 -30.48 -30.10 43.84
C LEU A 274 -29.63 -29.62 45.03
N GLU A 275 -28.44 -29.06 44.76
CA GLU A 275 -27.61 -28.44 45.79
C GLU A 275 -28.29 -27.20 46.39
N GLU A 276 -28.90 -26.34 45.57
CA GLU A 276 -29.66 -25.18 46.04
C GLU A 276 -30.89 -25.59 46.87
N LYS A 277 -31.64 -26.60 46.42
CA LYS A 277 -32.78 -27.17 47.16
C LYS A 277 -32.36 -27.75 48.51
N ALA A 278 -31.24 -28.47 48.58
CA ALA A 278 -30.70 -29.01 49.82
C ALA A 278 -30.24 -27.91 50.80
N LEU A 279 -29.67 -26.81 50.29
CA LEU A 279 -29.29 -25.65 51.10
C LEU A 279 -30.52 -24.92 51.66
N LEU A 280 -31.56 -24.75 50.84
CA LEU A 280 -32.81 -24.09 51.24
C LEU A 280 -33.57 -24.89 52.31
N ALA A 281 -33.70 -26.20 52.13
CA ALA A 281 -34.36 -27.10 53.08
C ALA A 281 -33.68 -27.12 54.47
N ARG A 282 -32.38 -26.81 54.54
CA ARG A 282 -31.62 -26.70 55.81
C ARG A 282 -31.70 -25.33 56.49
N SER A 283 -32.12 -24.28 55.76
CA SER A 283 -32.03 -22.88 56.23
C SER A 283 -33.29 -22.35 56.90
N ILE A 284 -34.45 -23.01 56.74
CA ILE A 284 -35.74 -22.55 57.27
C ILE A 284 -36.46 -23.71 57.96
N SER A 285 -36.82 -23.53 59.23
CA SER A 285 -37.69 -24.44 59.96
C SER A 285 -39.11 -24.41 59.36
N GLY A 286 -39.37 -25.33 58.42
CA GLY A 286 -40.70 -25.73 58.00
C GLY A 286 -41.04 -25.45 56.53
N GLY A 287 -41.03 -26.49 55.70
CA GLY A 287 -41.93 -26.57 54.53
C GLY A 287 -41.38 -27.19 53.25
N ASP A 288 -40.08 -27.07 52.96
CA ASP A 288 -39.55 -27.49 51.65
C ASP A 288 -38.82 -28.83 51.71
N GLU A 289 -39.24 -29.74 50.84
CA GLU A 289 -38.70 -31.09 50.72
C GLU A 289 -37.30 -31.06 50.04
N PRO A 290 -36.30 -31.80 50.56
CA PRO A 290 -34.91 -31.76 50.07
C PRO A 290 -34.67 -32.49 48.75
N TRP A 291 -35.74 -33.03 48.15
CA TRP A 291 -35.70 -33.87 46.96
C TRP A 291 -36.59 -33.28 45.85
N VAL A 292 -36.29 -33.61 44.59
CA VAL A 292 -37.04 -33.15 43.43
C VAL A 292 -37.46 -34.34 42.58
N VAL A 293 -38.68 -34.31 42.03
CA VAL A 293 -39.16 -35.33 41.10
C VAL A 293 -38.38 -35.23 39.78
N ALA A 294 -37.71 -36.31 39.37
CA ALA A 294 -36.84 -36.32 38.19
C ALA A 294 -37.57 -35.93 36.90
N SER A 295 -38.83 -36.38 36.74
CA SER A 295 -39.65 -36.05 35.57
C SER A 295 -40.07 -34.57 35.51
N TRP A 296 -40.23 -33.90 36.66
CA TRP A 296 -40.50 -32.46 36.69
C TRP A 296 -39.24 -31.66 36.37
N LEU A 297 -38.09 -32.09 36.88
CA LEU A 297 -36.81 -31.46 36.59
C LEU A 297 -36.46 -31.57 35.10
N ARG A 298 -36.72 -32.73 34.50
CA ARG A 298 -36.65 -32.94 33.05
C ARG A 298 -37.47 -31.92 32.27
N ASP A 299 -38.74 -31.79 32.65
CA ASP A 299 -39.67 -30.95 31.92
C ASP A 299 -39.36 -29.44 32.12
N HIS A 300 -38.74 -29.08 33.25
CA HIS A 300 -38.25 -27.73 33.53
C HIS A 300 -36.97 -27.38 32.75
N LEU A 301 -36.00 -28.29 32.68
CA LEU A 301 -34.68 -28.04 32.07
C LEU A 301 -34.67 -28.23 30.54
N LEU A 302 -35.48 -29.14 29.99
CA LEU A 302 -35.52 -29.38 28.55
C LEU A 302 -36.54 -28.51 27.82
N SER A 303 -36.12 -27.90 26.70
CA SER A 303 -37.04 -27.21 25.79
C SER A 303 -38.00 -28.18 25.09
N PRO A 304 -39.17 -27.73 24.59
CA PRO A 304 -40.13 -28.58 23.87
C PRO A 304 -39.56 -29.33 22.65
N LYS A 305 -38.50 -28.80 22.01
CA LYS A 305 -37.79 -29.46 20.91
C LYS A 305 -36.85 -30.55 21.39
N GLU A 306 -36.16 -30.34 22.52
CA GLU A 306 -35.23 -31.31 23.10
C GLU A 306 -35.95 -32.49 23.75
N ARG A 307 -37.17 -32.31 24.27
CA ARG A 307 -38.00 -33.40 24.82
C ARG A 307 -38.35 -34.48 23.80
N LYS A 308 -38.26 -34.20 22.49
CA LYS A 308 -38.44 -35.20 21.43
C LYS A 308 -37.25 -36.16 21.29
N ASN A 309 -36.09 -35.82 21.85
CA ASN A 309 -34.89 -36.64 21.80
C ASN A 309 -34.75 -37.49 23.07
N SER A 310 -35.32 -38.69 23.06
CA SER A 310 -35.30 -39.60 24.20
C SER A 310 -33.90 -40.01 24.67
N LEU A 311 -32.90 -39.96 23.78
CA LEU A 311 -31.51 -40.33 24.09
C LEU A 311 -30.77 -39.29 24.93
N LEU A 312 -31.18 -38.01 24.87
CA LEU A 312 -30.50 -36.93 25.59
C LEU A 312 -30.73 -37.04 27.11
N TRP A 313 -31.99 -37.15 27.54
CA TRP A 313 -32.31 -37.25 28.96
C TRP A 313 -31.83 -38.57 29.57
N LYS A 314 -31.90 -39.66 28.82
CA LYS A 314 -31.36 -40.96 29.25
C LYS A 314 -29.86 -40.88 29.59
N LYS A 315 -29.09 -40.09 28.84
CA LYS A 315 -27.67 -39.87 29.12
C LYS A 315 -27.44 -39.04 30.39
N VAL A 316 -28.34 -38.10 30.69
CA VAL A 316 -28.32 -37.35 31.96
C VAL A 316 -28.65 -38.27 33.14
N GLU A 317 -29.65 -39.14 33.00
CA GLU A 317 -30.00 -40.15 34.02
C GLU A 317 -28.82 -41.10 34.31
N GLU A 318 -28.10 -41.55 33.28
CA GLU A 318 -26.86 -42.34 33.44
C GLU A 318 -25.78 -41.57 34.23
N LEU A 319 -25.55 -40.29 33.91
CA LEU A 319 -24.57 -39.45 34.62
C LEU A 319 -24.95 -39.20 36.08
N VAL A 320 -26.25 -39.01 36.34
CA VAL A 320 -26.78 -38.86 37.70
C VAL A 320 -26.63 -40.17 38.50
N GLN A 321 -26.91 -41.31 37.89
CA GLN A 321 -26.78 -42.61 38.52
C GLN A 321 -25.32 -42.96 38.87
N GLU A 322 -24.36 -42.41 38.11
CA GLU A 322 -22.92 -42.55 38.37
C GLU A 322 -22.38 -41.57 39.43
N ASP A 323 -23.13 -40.52 39.82
CA ASP A 323 -22.70 -39.55 40.83
C ASP A 323 -23.07 -40.00 42.24
N SER A 324 -22.07 -40.37 43.03
CA SER A 324 -22.23 -40.80 44.43
C SER A 324 -22.74 -39.71 45.39
N ARG A 325 -22.88 -38.46 44.94
CA ARG A 325 -23.45 -37.35 45.72
C ARG A 325 -24.98 -37.28 45.63
N MET A 326 -25.57 -38.04 44.72
CA MET A 326 -26.99 -38.00 44.39
C MET A 326 -27.66 -39.34 44.68
N ASP A 327 -28.78 -39.29 45.41
CA ASP A 327 -29.61 -40.46 45.65
C ASP A 327 -30.83 -40.47 44.74
N GLN A 328 -31.14 -41.65 44.20
CA GLN A 328 -32.33 -41.88 43.39
C GLN A 328 -33.19 -42.98 44.03
N TYR A 329 -34.40 -42.63 44.43
CA TYR A 329 -35.32 -43.59 45.03
C TYR A 329 -36.79 -43.28 44.69
N PRO A 330 -37.67 -44.29 44.68
CA PRO A 330 -39.10 -44.08 44.46
C PRO A 330 -39.77 -43.50 45.72
N LYS A 331 -40.61 -42.48 45.54
CA LYS A 331 -41.39 -41.86 46.62
C LYS A 331 -42.82 -41.59 46.15
N LEU A 332 -43.78 -41.78 47.07
CA LEU A 332 -45.18 -41.50 46.80
C LEU A 332 -45.42 -39.98 46.86
N VAL A 333 -45.66 -39.36 45.69
CA VAL A 333 -45.96 -37.93 45.58
C VAL A 333 -47.39 -37.80 45.05
N LYS A 334 -48.31 -37.32 45.89
CA LYS A 334 -49.75 -37.22 45.58
C LYS A 334 -50.39 -38.56 45.15
N GLY A 335 -50.00 -39.67 45.79
CA GLY A 335 -50.58 -41.01 45.56
C GLY A 335 -49.95 -41.80 44.40
N GLU A 336 -49.02 -41.22 43.63
CA GLU A 336 -48.29 -41.91 42.56
C GLU A 336 -46.83 -42.14 42.96
N SER A 337 -46.31 -43.36 42.70
CA SER A 337 -44.88 -43.65 42.90
C SER A 337 -44.05 -42.94 41.83
N LYS A 338 -43.23 -41.97 42.23
CA LYS A 338 -42.36 -41.20 41.33
C LYS A 338 -40.92 -41.27 41.80
N VAL A 339 -40.01 -41.33 40.85
CA VAL A 339 -38.57 -41.32 41.13
C VAL A 339 -38.13 -39.91 41.50
N VAL A 340 -37.54 -39.76 42.67
CA VAL A 340 -37.04 -38.49 43.19
C VAL A 340 -35.52 -38.52 43.27
N TRP A 341 -34.91 -37.34 43.11
CA TRP A 341 -33.48 -37.12 43.23
C TRP A 341 -33.19 -36.22 44.43
N GLU A 342 -32.21 -36.60 45.24
CA GLU A 342 -31.82 -35.91 46.47
C GLU A 342 -30.30 -35.76 46.57
N TRP A 343 -29.83 -34.65 47.14
CA TRP A 343 -28.40 -34.36 47.31
C TRP A 343 -27.91 -34.74 48.72
N GLN A 344 -26.87 -35.56 48.83
CA GLN A 344 -26.49 -36.24 50.09
C GLN A 344 -25.27 -35.66 50.84
N VAL A 345 -24.52 -34.69 50.30
CA VAL A 345 -23.23 -34.30 50.92
C VAL A 345 -23.40 -33.45 52.19
N GLU A 346 -23.08 -34.04 53.35
CA GLU A 346 -22.99 -33.38 54.67
C GLU A 346 -21.61 -32.79 55.01
N GLY A 347 -20.57 -33.03 54.20
CA GLY A 347 -19.21 -32.58 54.47
C GLY A 347 -18.78 -31.34 53.67
N SER A 348 -18.58 -30.21 54.36
CA SER A 348 -17.86 -28.97 53.94
C SER A 348 -18.62 -27.79 53.29
N LEU A 349 -19.94 -27.71 53.38
CA LEU A 349 -20.71 -26.52 52.95
C LEU A 349 -20.77 -25.36 53.97
N SER A 350 -19.92 -25.35 55.01
CA SER A 350 -19.99 -24.36 56.11
C SER A 350 -18.98 -23.19 56.01
N SER A 351 -17.89 -23.30 55.24
CA SER A 351 -16.83 -22.26 55.25
C SER A 351 -16.78 -21.34 54.03
N SER A 352 -17.39 -21.70 52.90
CA SER A 352 -17.32 -20.90 51.66
C SER A 352 -18.45 -19.87 51.51
N ALA A 353 -19.64 -20.15 52.07
CA ALA A 353 -20.78 -19.22 52.02
C ALA A 353 -20.72 -18.09 53.06
N LYS A 354 -20.05 -18.30 54.20
CA LYS A 354 -19.82 -17.25 55.22
C LYS A 354 -18.69 -16.28 54.85
N ARG A 355 -17.71 -16.72 54.05
CA ARG A 355 -16.60 -15.85 53.59
C ARG A 355 -17.05 -14.84 52.54
N LYS A 356 -17.97 -15.24 51.66
CA LYS A 356 -18.48 -14.39 50.58
C LYS A 356 -19.37 -13.22 51.03
N LYS A 357 -19.85 -13.22 52.28
CA LYS A 357 -20.70 -12.15 52.84
C LYS A 357 -19.96 -11.20 53.78
N SER A 358 -18.74 -11.54 54.21
CA SER A 358 -17.88 -10.72 55.07
C SER A 358 -16.74 -10.02 54.28
N GLU A 359 -16.28 -10.61 53.17
CA GLU A 359 -15.22 -10.01 52.32
C GLU A 359 -15.70 -8.82 51.48
N GLU A 360 -17.01 -8.55 51.40
CA GLU A 360 -17.56 -7.39 50.67
C GLU A 360 -17.59 -6.11 51.53
N HIS A 361 -17.39 -6.22 52.85
CA HIS A 361 -17.56 -5.10 53.79
C HIS A 361 -16.26 -4.64 54.49
N GLU A 362 -15.16 -5.41 54.43
CA GLU A 362 -13.93 -5.13 55.20
C GLU A 362 -12.64 -4.96 54.38
N LEU A 363 -12.74 -4.79 53.06
CA LEU A 363 -11.60 -4.43 52.17
C LEU A 363 -11.69 -2.98 51.65
N LYS A 364 -12.34 -2.13 52.44
CA LYS A 364 -12.18 -0.67 52.46
C LYS A 364 -11.45 -0.25 53.74
N LEU A 365 -10.18 -0.63 53.93
CA LEU A 365 -9.22 0.19 54.67
C LEU A 365 -7.82 -0.46 54.61
N LYS A 366 -6.83 0.36 54.25
CA LYS A 366 -5.39 0.19 54.50
C LYS A 366 -4.61 -0.76 53.58
N GLU A 367 -4.09 -0.09 52.54
CA GLU A 367 -2.67 -0.04 52.17
C GLU A 367 -1.95 -1.34 51.79
N HIS A 368 -1.68 -1.43 50.49
CA HIS A 368 -0.31 -1.38 49.96
C HIS A 368 0.80 -1.35 51.03
N VAL A 369 1.48 -2.48 51.23
CA VAL A 369 2.93 -2.50 51.47
C VAL A 369 3.55 -3.68 50.70
N ASN A 370 4.37 -3.31 49.73
CA ASN A 370 5.53 -3.97 49.11
C ASN A 370 5.61 -5.50 48.92
N LEU A 371 5.61 -5.85 47.63
CA LEU A 371 6.75 -6.43 46.89
C LEU A 371 7.80 -7.23 47.70
N SER A 372 7.90 -8.54 47.45
CA SER A 372 8.97 -9.15 46.63
C SER A 372 9.23 -10.62 46.97
N SER A 373 9.58 -11.37 45.91
CA SER A 373 10.45 -12.55 45.86
C SER A 373 10.30 -13.67 46.91
N HIS A 374 9.87 -14.86 46.46
CA HIS A 374 10.57 -16.14 46.64
C HIS A 374 9.72 -17.29 46.09
N ALA A 375 10.27 -18.05 45.14
CA ALA A 375 10.14 -19.51 45.00
C ALA A 375 10.32 -19.95 43.53
N GLN A 376 11.57 -19.91 43.07
CA GLN A 376 12.12 -21.11 42.47
C GLN A 376 12.19 -22.22 43.54
N SER A 377 12.22 -23.47 43.09
CA SER A 377 12.31 -24.71 43.87
C SER A 377 10.97 -25.25 44.35
N TRP A 378 10.39 -26.18 43.58
CA TRP A 378 9.99 -27.51 44.04
C TRP A 378 9.72 -28.38 42.80
N ALA A 379 10.76 -29.11 42.39
CA ALA A 379 10.72 -30.39 41.63
C ALA A 379 11.90 -30.54 40.63
N ALA A 380 13.11 -30.20 41.06
CA ALA A 380 14.29 -30.96 40.68
C ALA A 380 14.58 -31.94 41.83
N LYS A 381 14.05 -33.17 41.75
CA LYS A 381 14.47 -34.37 42.50
C LYS A 381 13.54 -35.56 42.17
N ALA A 382 13.82 -36.21 41.03
CA ALA A 382 13.62 -37.64 40.81
C ALA A 382 14.18 -37.99 39.42
N VAL A 383 15.49 -38.21 39.38
CA VAL A 383 16.25 -38.74 38.26
C VAL A 383 16.54 -40.22 38.55
N ALA A 384 16.65 -41.00 37.47
CA ALA A 384 17.33 -42.31 37.34
C ALA A 384 16.62 -43.59 37.82
N LYS A 385 16.34 -44.47 36.84
CA LYS A 385 16.99 -45.80 36.76
C LYS A 385 16.92 -46.37 35.32
N PHE A 386 18.11 -46.63 34.76
CA PHE A 386 18.42 -47.56 33.66
C PHE A 386 18.00 -49.01 34.06
N ASP A 387 17.80 -50.03 33.22
CA ASP A 387 18.75 -50.58 32.23
C ASP A 387 18.19 -51.83 31.49
N MET A 388 18.95 -52.30 30.47
CA MET A 388 19.19 -53.70 30.03
C MET A 388 18.46 -54.41 28.85
N VAL A 389 19.28 -54.69 27.81
CA VAL A 389 19.49 -55.97 27.05
C VAL A 389 18.85 -56.19 25.65
N GLN A 390 19.74 -56.25 24.65
CA GLN A 390 19.66 -56.79 23.26
C GLN A 390 19.99 -58.32 23.24
N PRO A 391 19.90 -59.16 22.16
CA PRO A 391 20.48 -58.95 20.80
C PRO A 391 19.68 -59.64 19.61
N ILE A 392 19.98 -59.52 18.29
CA ILE A 392 21.04 -60.19 17.49
C ILE A 392 20.95 -59.77 15.97
N ILE A 393 22.05 -59.19 15.40
CA ILE A 393 22.83 -59.58 14.15
C ILE A 393 22.13 -59.38 12.75
N ILE A 394 22.62 -58.72 11.67
CA ILE A 394 23.93 -58.31 11.03
C ILE A 394 23.66 -57.06 10.13
N GLN A 395 24.42 -55.94 10.21
CA GLN A 395 25.56 -55.52 9.34
C GLN A 395 25.31 -55.64 7.82
N ALA A 396 25.70 -54.72 6.92
CA ALA A 396 26.74 -53.69 6.86
C ALA A 396 26.30 -52.64 5.80
N SER A 397 26.50 -51.32 6.00
CA SER A 397 27.66 -50.53 5.56
C SER A 397 27.77 -50.46 4.01
N VAL A 398 27.99 -49.33 3.32
CA VAL A 398 28.80 -48.17 3.67
C VAL A 398 28.66 -47.13 2.54
N ASN A 399 28.75 -45.85 2.93
CA ASN A 399 29.35 -44.73 2.20
C ASN A 399 28.69 -44.07 0.96
N GLN A 400 28.36 -42.80 1.23
CA GLN A 400 29.06 -41.60 0.72
C GLN A 400 28.38 -40.76 -0.38
N LEU A 401 28.26 -39.48 0.01
CA LEU A 401 28.35 -38.24 -0.76
C LEU A 401 27.29 -37.96 -1.83
N PHE A 402 26.73 -36.76 -1.97
CA PHE A 402 26.68 -35.52 -1.19
C PHE A 402 25.73 -34.61 -2.01
N ILE A 403 24.85 -33.87 -1.33
CA ILE A 403 24.51 -32.46 -1.61
C ILE A 403 24.04 -32.07 -3.04
N ARG A 404 22.80 -31.54 -3.18
CA ARG A 404 22.45 -30.08 -3.22
C ARG A 404 21.01 -29.83 -3.73
N ASN A 405 20.39 -28.80 -3.14
CA ASN A 405 19.35 -27.90 -3.66
C ASN A 405 17.86 -28.33 -3.77
N THR A 406 17.10 -27.76 -2.81
CA THR A 406 15.72 -27.21 -2.81
C THR A 406 15.23 -26.52 -4.11
N PRO A 407 13.96 -26.06 -4.27
CA PRO A 407 12.77 -26.09 -3.38
C PRO A 407 11.39 -26.39 -4.05
N CYS A 408 10.39 -26.56 -3.18
CA CYS A 408 8.95 -26.60 -3.47
C CYS A 408 8.34 -25.21 -3.69
N LEU A 409 7.41 -25.11 -4.65
CA LEU A 409 6.42 -24.05 -4.83
C LEU A 409 5.07 -24.51 -4.26
N TYR A 410 4.41 -23.65 -3.49
CA TYR A 410 2.97 -23.75 -3.25
C TYR A 410 2.34 -22.36 -3.31
N MET A 411 1.33 -22.20 -4.16
CA MET A 411 0.36 -21.12 -4.12
C MET A 411 -1.04 -21.71 -4.25
N SER A 412 -1.97 -21.16 -3.47
CA SER A 412 -3.39 -21.48 -3.39
C SER A 412 -4.25 -20.50 -4.22
N PHE A 413 -5.51 -20.87 -4.49
CA PHE A 413 -6.43 -20.19 -5.41
C PHE A 413 -7.88 -20.15 -4.85
N TRP A 414 -8.63 -19.11 -5.26
CA TRP A 414 -10.11 -18.88 -5.29
C TRP A 414 -10.88 -18.52 -3.98
N SER A 415 -12.03 -17.80 -3.96
CA SER A 415 -12.75 -16.80 -4.81
C SER A 415 -14.17 -16.54 -4.24
N SER A 416 -14.57 -15.26 -4.09
CA SER A 416 -15.84 -14.55 -4.44
C SER A 416 -17.28 -15.18 -4.51
N ARG A 417 -18.30 -14.49 -3.90
CA ARG A 417 -19.52 -13.82 -4.49
C ARG A 417 -20.97 -14.10 -3.94
N GLU A 418 -21.70 -12.99 -3.56
CA GLU A 418 -23.16 -12.55 -3.52
C GLU A 418 -24.34 -13.53 -3.13
N ARG A 419 -25.55 -13.19 -2.60
CA ARG A 419 -26.45 -11.97 -2.58
C ARG A 419 -27.68 -12.07 -1.59
N THR A 420 -28.13 -10.92 -1.02
CA THR A 420 -29.51 -10.35 -0.68
C THR A 420 -30.54 -10.84 0.40
N SER A 421 -31.14 -9.80 1.05
CA SER A 421 -32.40 -9.63 1.86
C SER A 421 -32.35 -10.00 3.37
N GLY A 422 -32.88 -9.28 4.37
CA GLY A 422 -33.64 -8.02 4.52
C GLY A 422 -34.47 -8.06 5.83
N CYS A 423 -34.45 -6.98 6.62
CA CYS A 423 -35.29 -6.62 7.81
C CYS A 423 -34.75 -6.88 9.24
N ASP A 424 -34.60 -5.77 9.97
CA ASP A 424 -34.56 -5.54 11.44
C ASP A 424 -35.91 -5.90 12.13
N PRO A 425 -36.05 -5.95 13.48
CA PRO A 425 -35.28 -5.22 14.51
C PRO A 425 -34.82 -5.98 15.78
N ASP A 426 -33.86 -5.34 16.45
CA ASP A 426 -33.39 -5.41 17.87
C ASP A 426 -34.48 -5.72 18.95
N PRO A 427 -34.16 -6.04 20.24
CA PRO A 427 -32.92 -5.68 20.99
C PRO A 427 -32.36 -6.68 22.07
N HIS A 428 -31.18 -6.30 22.61
CA HIS A 428 -30.66 -6.44 24.00
C HIS A 428 -29.78 -7.62 24.49
N MET A 429 -28.57 -7.20 24.92
CA MET A 429 -27.76 -7.56 26.12
C MET A 429 -27.07 -8.94 26.21
N ALA A 430 -25.71 -8.96 26.18
CA ALA A 430 -24.77 -9.07 27.33
C ALA A 430 -24.68 -10.52 27.88
N SER A 431 -23.54 -11.16 28.15
CA SER A 431 -22.29 -10.75 28.80
C SER A 431 -21.22 -11.85 28.58
N LYS A 432 -19.97 -11.50 28.90
CA LYS A 432 -18.70 -12.25 28.81
C LYS A 432 -18.70 -13.56 29.63
N HIS A 433 -17.83 -14.50 29.27
CA HIS A 433 -16.73 -15.01 30.13
C HIS A 433 -15.74 -15.88 29.33
N HIS A 434 -14.44 -15.58 29.49
CA HIS A 434 -13.31 -16.41 29.04
C HIS A 434 -12.93 -17.37 30.17
N LEU A 435 -12.65 -18.63 29.82
CA LEU A 435 -11.90 -19.58 30.64
C LEU A 435 -10.79 -20.22 29.79
N SER A 436 -9.59 -20.18 30.36
CA SER A 436 -8.37 -20.86 29.95
C SER A 436 -8.59 -22.39 29.94
N SER A 437 -8.12 -23.08 28.90
CA SER A 437 -8.16 -24.55 28.82
C SER A 437 -6.77 -25.09 28.49
N SER A 438 -6.28 -25.91 29.41
CA SER A 438 -5.11 -26.79 29.30
C SER A 438 -5.33 -27.86 28.23
N ARG A 439 -4.32 -28.04 27.36
CA ARG A 439 -4.29 -29.06 26.30
C ARG A 439 -4.40 -30.49 26.85
N GLY A 440 -5.57 -31.11 26.67
CA GLY A 440 -5.70 -32.55 26.47
C GLY A 440 -5.59 -32.87 24.98
N ARG A 441 -4.66 -33.74 24.57
CA ARG A 441 -4.51 -34.17 23.17
C ARG A 441 -5.72 -35.01 22.75
N SER A 442 -6.55 -34.45 21.87
CA SER A 442 -7.69 -35.13 21.24
C SER A 442 -7.23 -36.12 20.16
N PRO A 443 -7.88 -37.30 20.01
CA PRO A 443 -7.54 -38.32 19.00
C PRO A 443 -7.79 -37.88 17.55
N VAL A 444 -8.35 -36.69 17.33
CA VAL A 444 -8.63 -36.11 16.00
C VAL A 444 -7.34 -35.84 15.21
N SER A 445 -6.21 -35.55 15.88
CA SER A 445 -4.92 -35.31 15.22
C SER A 445 -4.42 -36.55 14.46
N ILE A 446 -4.68 -37.75 15.00
CA ILE A 446 -4.19 -39.01 14.41
C ILE A 446 -4.94 -39.31 13.10
N PHE A 447 -6.24 -39.04 13.04
CA PHE A 447 -7.03 -39.22 11.82
C PHE A 447 -6.70 -38.19 10.73
N ILE A 448 -6.34 -36.96 11.12
CA ILE A 448 -5.87 -35.94 10.17
C ILE A 448 -4.52 -36.33 9.58
N VAL A 449 -3.60 -36.85 10.40
CA VAL A 449 -2.29 -37.32 9.93
C VAL A 449 -2.43 -38.56 9.05
N LEU A 450 -3.27 -39.53 9.40
CA LEU A 450 -3.57 -40.70 8.54
C LEU A 450 -4.22 -40.27 7.22
N GLY A 451 -5.16 -39.32 7.25
CA GLY A 451 -5.77 -38.76 6.04
C GLY A 451 -4.77 -38.04 5.14
N LEU A 452 -3.85 -37.26 5.71
CA LEU A 452 -2.78 -36.60 4.98
C LEU A 452 -1.78 -37.61 4.42
N CYS A 453 -1.43 -38.65 5.16
CA CYS A 453 -0.56 -39.72 4.68
C CYS A 453 -1.19 -40.51 3.54
N CYS A 454 -2.48 -40.87 3.62
CA CYS A 454 -3.20 -41.49 2.51
C CYS A 454 -3.32 -40.56 1.30
N PHE A 455 -3.53 -39.27 1.51
CA PHE A 455 -3.58 -38.27 0.46
C PHE A 455 -2.24 -38.15 -0.27
N PHE A 456 -1.13 -38.00 0.46
CA PHE A 456 0.21 -37.94 -0.15
C PHE A 456 0.66 -39.27 -0.76
N TYR A 457 0.22 -40.41 -0.22
CA TYR A 457 0.47 -41.72 -0.82
C TYR A 457 -0.27 -41.86 -2.16
N LEU A 458 -1.55 -41.49 -2.24
CA LEU A 458 -2.30 -41.49 -3.50
C LEU A 458 -1.74 -40.46 -4.49
N LEU A 459 -1.25 -39.32 -4.02
CA LEU A 459 -0.60 -38.29 -4.86
C LEU A 459 0.75 -38.77 -5.39
N GLY A 460 1.52 -39.52 -4.60
CA GLY A 460 2.75 -40.19 -5.02
C GLY A 460 2.52 -41.35 -6.00
N VAL A 461 1.42 -42.10 -5.84
CA VAL A 461 1.00 -43.16 -6.78
C VAL A 461 0.45 -42.57 -8.09
N TRP A 462 -0.24 -41.43 -8.03
CA TRP A 462 -0.68 -40.67 -9.20
C TRP A 462 0.51 -40.09 -9.99
N GLN A 463 1.56 -39.62 -9.31
CA GLN A 463 2.81 -39.20 -9.96
C GLN A 463 3.63 -40.38 -10.52
N ARG A 464 3.43 -41.61 -10.04
CA ARG A 464 4.12 -42.82 -10.53
C ARG A 464 3.33 -43.67 -11.55
N SER A 465 2.08 -43.33 -11.87
CA SER A 465 1.27 -44.02 -12.89
C SER A 465 1.03 -43.16 -14.15
N GLY A 466 2.13 -42.85 -14.84
CA GLY A 466 2.23 -42.81 -16.29
C GLY A 466 1.29 -41.90 -17.11
N PHE A 467 1.72 -40.66 -17.36
CA PHE A 467 1.72 -40.10 -18.72
C PHE A 467 3.01 -39.30 -18.94
N GLY A 468 4.14 -39.98 -18.75
CA GLY A 468 5.46 -39.53 -19.18
C GLY A 468 5.68 -39.90 -20.65
N LYS A 469 5.48 -38.93 -21.54
CA LYS A 469 6.19 -38.80 -22.82
C LYS A 469 6.42 -37.31 -23.03
N GLY A 470 7.55 -36.86 -22.52
CA GLY A 470 8.02 -35.47 -22.57
C GLY A 470 9.54 -35.38 -22.36
N ASP A 471 10.15 -36.36 -21.68
CA ASP A 471 11.60 -36.44 -21.50
C ASP A 471 12.26 -37.41 -22.49
N GLY A 472 11.88 -37.29 -23.77
CA GLY A 472 12.43 -38.06 -24.89
C GLY A 472 12.92 -37.21 -26.07
N PHE A 473 12.85 -35.87 -25.98
CA PHE A 473 13.38 -34.96 -26.99
C PHE A 473 14.38 -33.92 -26.44
N ALA A 474 14.54 -33.82 -25.11
CA ALA A 474 15.54 -32.96 -24.47
C ALA A 474 16.94 -33.62 -24.32
N ILE A 475 17.07 -34.91 -24.63
CA ILE A 475 18.36 -35.65 -24.59
C ILE A 475 18.90 -35.96 -25.99
N GLU A 476 18.07 -35.93 -27.04
CA GLU A 476 18.54 -36.09 -28.43
C GLU A 476 18.97 -34.75 -29.07
N MET A 477 18.47 -33.60 -28.58
CA MET A 477 18.93 -32.27 -29.03
C MET A 477 20.26 -31.83 -28.42
N ASN A 478 20.71 -32.45 -27.31
CA ASN A 478 22.03 -32.17 -26.72
C ASN A 478 23.16 -33.03 -27.31
N ARG A 479 22.86 -33.92 -28.27
CA ARG A 479 23.87 -34.75 -28.96
C ARG A 479 24.20 -34.29 -30.39
N GLN A 480 23.37 -33.44 -31.00
CA GLN A 480 23.62 -32.90 -32.34
C GLN A 480 24.25 -31.49 -32.36
N GLN A 481 24.57 -30.91 -31.20
CA GLN A 481 25.23 -29.59 -31.10
C GLN A 481 26.64 -29.65 -30.50
N MET A 482 27.37 -30.72 -30.81
CA MET A 482 28.83 -30.74 -30.81
C MET A 482 29.28 -31.36 -32.13
N ASN A 483 29.19 -30.58 -33.21
CA ASN A 483 30.26 -30.42 -34.21
C ASN A 483 29.81 -29.49 -35.36
N CYS A 484 30.42 -28.31 -35.35
CA CYS A 484 30.82 -27.46 -36.49
C CYS A 484 29.80 -26.57 -37.25
N ASN A 485 30.02 -25.25 -37.02
CA ASN A 485 29.97 -24.10 -37.93
C ASN A 485 28.71 -23.21 -38.02
N VAL A 486 28.73 -22.15 -37.19
CA VAL A 486 28.48 -20.71 -37.47
C VAL A 486 27.51 -20.38 -38.61
N VAL A 487 26.32 -19.85 -38.28
CA VAL A 487 25.76 -18.57 -38.78
C VAL A 487 24.67 -18.07 -37.80
N SER A 488 24.75 -16.80 -37.42
CA SER A 488 23.87 -16.05 -36.52
C SER A 488 22.47 -15.80 -37.09
N THR A 489 21.41 -16.18 -36.35
CA THR A 489 20.06 -15.63 -36.50
C THR A 489 19.81 -14.65 -35.36
N LEU A 490 19.79 -13.35 -35.68
CA LEU A 490 19.53 -12.27 -34.74
C LEU A 490 18.04 -12.23 -34.40
N ASP A 491 17.74 -12.25 -33.10
CA ASP A 491 16.43 -11.94 -32.54
C ASP A 491 16.26 -10.41 -32.48
N PHE A 492 15.17 -9.87 -33.02
CA PHE A 492 14.94 -8.42 -33.19
C PHE A 492 13.85 -7.87 -32.26
N GLU A 493 13.47 -8.58 -31.19
CA GLU A 493 12.69 -7.99 -30.11
C GLU A 493 13.61 -7.16 -29.19
N PRO A 494 13.44 -5.82 -29.04
CA PRO A 494 14.22 -5.03 -28.11
C PRO A 494 13.72 -5.29 -26.69
N HIS A 495 14.09 -6.43 -26.12
CA HIS A 495 14.01 -6.64 -24.69
C HIS A 495 15.20 -5.91 -24.05
N HIS A 496 14.93 -4.81 -23.33
CA HIS A 496 15.90 -4.16 -22.45
C HIS A 496 16.17 -5.04 -21.23
N ILE A 497 16.72 -6.23 -21.47
CA ILE A 497 17.35 -7.06 -20.46
C ILE A 497 18.74 -6.48 -20.28
N TYR A 498 19.10 -6.26 -19.01
CA TYR A 498 20.43 -5.88 -18.56
C TYR A 498 21.53 -6.48 -19.46
N VAL A 499 22.16 -5.65 -20.30
CA VAL A 499 23.42 -5.99 -20.96
C VAL A 499 24.51 -5.52 -20.01
N PRO A 500 25.24 -6.42 -19.33
CA PRO A 500 26.43 -6.01 -18.61
C PRO A 500 27.41 -5.46 -19.66
N ASN A 501 27.81 -4.20 -19.52
CA ASN A 501 28.92 -3.67 -20.32
C ASN A 501 30.13 -4.59 -20.14
N SER A 502 30.60 -5.17 -21.24
CA SER A 502 31.74 -6.09 -21.29
C SER A 502 33.10 -5.40 -21.14
N ASP A 503 33.15 -4.29 -20.41
CA ASP A 503 34.37 -3.55 -20.12
C ASP A 503 34.30 -2.91 -18.72
N SER A 504 34.30 -3.77 -17.70
CA SER A 504 35.05 -3.54 -16.47
C SER A 504 35.01 -4.84 -15.66
N SER A 505 36.18 -5.28 -15.18
CA SER A 505 36.35 -6.33 -14.19
C SER A 505 35.24 -6.32 -13.13
N GLU A 506 34.73 -7.49 -12.77
CA GLU A 506 33.88 -7.76 -11.60
C GLU A 506 34.08 -6.74 -10.46
N ARG A 507 33.25 -5.68 -10.42
CA ARG A 507 33.05 -4.92 -9.20
C ARG A 507 31.82 -5.49 -8.54
N ILE A 508 32.05 -6.39 -7.59
CA ILE A 508 31.08 -6.90 -6.61
C ILE A 508 30.13 -5.75 -6.26
N ASP A 509 28.82 -5.97 -6.42
CA ASP A 509 27.80 -5.01 -5.99
C ASP A 509 28.12 -4.63 -4.53
N LYS A 510 28.25 -3.32 -4.23
CA LYS A 510 28.60 -2.84 -2.89
C LYS A 510 27.60 -3.40 -1.89
N VAL A 511 28.04 -4.33 -1.04
CA VAL A 511 27.20 -4.94 -0.02
C VAL A 511 27.06 -3.99 1.14
N PHE A 512 25.82 -3.69 1.54
CA PHE A 512 25.56 -2.87 2.71
C PHE A 512 25.41 -3.76 3.94
N GLU A 513 26.24 -3.51 4.94
CA GLU A 513 26.19 -4.24 6.20
C GLU A 513 25.00 -3.79 7.06
N PRO A 514 24.46 -4.69 7.90
CA PRO A 514 23.49 -4.32 8.93
C PRO A 514 24.07 -3.30 9.91
N CYS A 515 23.26 -2.33 10.32
CA CYS A 515 23.55 -1.52 11.49
C CYS A 515 23.44 -2.36 12.77
N ASP A 516 24.07 -1.88 13.85
CA ASP A 516 23.89 -2.42 15.19
C ASP A 516 22.41 -2.46 15.59
N ILE A 517 22.01 -3.49 16.34
CA ILE A 517 20.62 -3.72 16.75
C ILE A 517 20.04 -2.56 17.57
N ARG A 518 20.88 -1.77 18.26
CA ARG A 518 20.45 -0.56 18.98
C ARG A 518 19.80 0.49 18.07
N TYR A 519 20.11 0.47 16.77
CA TYR A 519 19.55 1.39 15.78
C TYR A 519 18.21 0.92 15.19
N THR A 520 17.60 -0.15 15.72
CA THR A 520 16.32 -0.69 15.23
C THR A 520 15.23 0.39 15.12
N ASP A 521 15.19 1.37 16.04
CA ASP A 521 14.22 2.48 16.05
C ASP A 521 14.89 3.85 15.82
N TYR A 522 16.00 3.85 15.08
CA TYR A 522 16.77 5.04 14.74
C TYR A 522 15.96 6.04 13.92
N THR A 523 15.94 7.29 14.38
CA THR A 523 15.28 8.41 13.69
C THR A 523 16.28 9.55 13.58
N PRO A 524 17.05 9.63 12.47
CA PRO A 524 18.28 10.42 12.41
C PRO A 524 18.12 11.86 12.88
N CYS A 525 17.05 12.53 12.46
CA CYS A 525 16.82 13.93 12.80
C CYS A 525 15.99 14.17 14.07
N GLN A 526 15.69 13.12 14.83
CA GLN A 526 14.85 13.14 16.04
C GLN A 526 15.53 12.38 17.18
N GLU A 527 16.85 12.21 17.13
CA GLU A 527 17.63 11.50 18.14
C GLU A 527 17.67 12.26 19.46
N GLN A 528 17.36 11.56 20.55
CA GLN A 528 17.23 12.16 21.88
C GLN A 528 18.55 12.78 22.37
N ASP A 529 19.68 12.08 22.24
CA ASP A 529 20.97 12.57 22.74
C ASP A 529 21.39 13.87 22.07
N ARG A 530 21.16 13.98 20.75
CA ARG A 530 21.40 15.21 20.01
C ARG A 530 20.41 16.30 20.42
N ALA A 531 19.12 15.99 20.47
CA ALA A 531 18.07 16.91 20.91
C ALA A 531 18.43 17.60 22.23
N MET A 532 18.94 16.85 23.21
CA MET A 532 19.30 17.37 24.53
C MET A 532 20.49 18.36 24.55
N THR A 533 21.24 18.50 23.44
CA THR A 533 22.30 19.51 23.30
C THR A 533 21.78 20.90 22.93
N PHE A 534 20.50 21.01 22.55
CA PHE A 534 19.88 22.26 22.12
C PHE A 534 19.13 22.96 23.25
N PRO A 535 18.88 24.28 23.12
CA PRO A 535 18.17 25.06 24.14
C PRO A 535 16.75 24.52 24.42
N ARG A 536 16.30 24.64 25.67
CA ARG A 536 14.97 24.14 26.09
C ARG A 536 13.84 25.13 25.84
N GLU A 537 14.20 26.40 25.68
CA GLU A 537 13.30 27.49 25.36
C GLU A 537 12.51 27.14 24.10
N ASN A 538 11.21 27.42 24.12
CA ASN A 538 10.30 27.27 22.98
C ASN A 538 10.37 25.89 22.31
N MET A 539 10.66 24.85 23.12
CA MET A 539 10.73 23.46 22.68
C MET A 539 11.76 23.20 21.56
N ILE A 540 12.78 24.07 21.39
CA ILE A 540 13.80 23.95 20.35
C ILE A 540 14.49 22.59 20.41
N TYR A 541 14.80 22.10 21.61
CA TYR A 541 15.38 20.76 21.79
C TYR A 541 14.54 19.62 21.21
N ARG A 542 13.22 19.77 21.01
CA ARG A 542 12.36 18.75 20.39
C ARG A 542 12.13 18.97 18.90
N GLU A 543 12.74 19.98 18.32
CA GLU A 543 12.73 20.19 16.88
C GLU A 543 13.59 19.15 16.17
N ARG A 544 13.49 19.18 14.85
CA ARG A 544 14.29 18.36 13.97
C ARG A 544 15.75 18.82 14.01
N HIS A 545 16.66 17.94 14.40
CA HIS A 545 18.11 18.16 14.43
C HIS A 545 18.81 17.02 13.69
N CYS A 546 19.10 17.21 12.40
CA CYS A 546 19.73 16.18 11.58
C CYS A 546 21.24 16.03 11.84
N PRO A 547 21.79 14.82 11.71
CA PRO A 547 23.23 14.61 11.77
C PRO A 547 23.93 15.24 10.55
N PRO A 548 25.15 15.76 10.72
CA PRO A 548 25.98 16.19 9.60
C PRO A 548 26.42 14.98 8.75
N GLN A 549 26.96 15.25 7.55
CA GLN A 549 27.24 14.22 6.55
C GLN A 549 28.20 13.12 7.04
N GLU A 550 29.16 13.49 7.89
CA GLU A 550 30.20 12.62 8.45
C GLU A 550 29.64 11.64 9.49
N GLU A 551 28.50 11.99 10.11
CA GLU A 551 27.85 11.21 11.17
C GLU A 551 26.66 10.39 10.65
N LYS A 552 26.33 10.48 9.36
CA LYS A 552 25.26 9.69 8.74
C LYS A 552 25.63 8.20 8.73
N LEU A 553 24.72 7.37 9.23
CA LEU A 553 24.87 5.92 9.18
C LEU A 553 24.76 5.41 7.74
N ARG A 554 25.78 4.67 7.28
CA ARG A 554 25.84 4.04 5.95
C ARG A 554 25.66 2.52 6.03
N CYS A 555 24.65 2.08 6.77
CA CYS A 555 24.31 0.68 7.01
C CYS A 555 22.80 0.48 6.94
N LEU A 556 22.35 -0.77 6.77
CA LEU A 556 20.91 -1.07 6.69
C LEU A 556 20.32 -1.23 8.10
N ILE A 557 19.19 -0.58 8.37
CA ILE A 557 18.55 -0.64 9.69
C ILE A 557 17.82 -1.99 9.85
N PRO A 558 18.17 -2.82 10.86
CA PRO A 558 17.55 -4.13 11.02
C PRO A 558 16.08 -4.04 11.44
N ALA A 559 15.29 -5.04 11.03
CA ALA A 559 13.95 -5.24 11.58
C ALA A 559 14.03 -5.92 12.96
N PRO A 560 13.07 -5.65 13.87
CA PRO A 560 13.01 -6.35 15.16
C PRO A 560 12.74 -7.84 14.96
N LYS A 561 13.24 -8.67 15.87
CA LYS A 561 13.06 -10.12 15.81
C LYS A 561 11.58 -10.49 15.91
N GLY A 562 11.07 -11.20 14.91
CA GLY A 562 9.67 -11.60 14.85
C GLY A 562 8.73 -10.52 14.29
N TYR A 563 9.28 -9.47 13.66
CA TYR A 563 8.49 -8.49 12.92
C TYR A 563 7.53 -9.19 11.96
N THR A 564 6.28 -8.73 11.94
CA THR A 564 5.20 -9.31 11.15
C THR A 564 4.50 -8.21 10.34
N ILE A 565 3.97 -8.53 9.17
CA ILE A 565 3.14 -7.58 8.43
C ILE A 565 1.94 -7.15 9.29
N PRO A 566 1.60 -5.84 9.35
CA PRO A 566 0.48 -5.37 10.15
C PRO A 566 -0.87 -5.92 9.70
N PHE A 567 -1.85 -5.89 10.60
CA PHE A 567 -3.20 -6.32 10.27
C PHE A 567 -3.76 -5.50 9.07
N PRO A 568 -4.58 -6.11 8.21
CA PRO A 568 -5.28 -5.35 7.17
C PRO A 568 -6.22 -4.31 7.77
N TRP A 569 -6.32 -3.14 7.13
CA TRP A 569 -7.29 -2.12 7.52
C TRP A 569 -8.72 -2.63 7.32
N PRO A 570 -9.67 -2.39 8.24
CA PRO A 570 -9.57 -1.51 9.42
C PRO A 570 -9.12 -2.21 10.72
N LYS A 571 -8.76 -3.50 10.69
CA LYS A 571 -8.36 -4.22 11.92
C LYS A 571 -7.10 -3.63 12.55
N SER A 572 -6.15 -3.17 11.73
CA SER A 572 -4.94 -2.46 12.21
C SER A 572 -5.24 -1.17 12.97
N ARG A 573 -6.41 -0.56 12.77
CA ARG A 573 -6.85 0.59 13.59
C ARG A 573 -6.86 0.24 15.07
N ASP A 574 -7.28 -0.98 15.42
CA ASP A 574 -7.55 -1.36 16.81
C ASP A 574 -6.49 -2.33 17.37
N TYR A 575 -5.62 -2.91 16.52
CA TYR A 575 -4.66 -3.92 16.91
C TYR A 575 -3.28 -3.74 16.26
N VAL A 576 -2.22 -3.91 17.06
CA VAL A 576 -0.81 -3.95 16.62
C VAL A 576 -0.13 -5.17 17.21
N TYR A 577 0.76 -5.83 16.47
CA TYR A 577 1.57 -6.92 17.02
C TYR A 577 2.64 -6.39 17.98
N TYR A 578 2.82 -7.07 19.12
CA TYR A 578 3.85 -6.69 20.09
C TYR A 578 5.26 -6.67 19.48
N ALA A 579 5.58 -7.66 18.65
CA ALA A 579 6.90 -7.79 18.04
C ALA A 579 7.28 -6.62 17.12
N ASN A 580 6.30 -5.84 16.64
CA ASN A 580 6.56 -4.72 15.73
C ASN A 580 6.94 -3.44 16.48
N VAL A 581 6.47 -3.30 17.72
CA VAL A 581 6.70 -2.13 18.59
C VAL A 581 6.87 -2.64 20.03
N PRO A 582 8.01 -3.28 20.39
CA PRO A 582 8.15 -4.09 21.61
C PRO A 582 8.23 -3.31 22.93
N PHE A 583 7.61 -2.13 23.03
CA PHE A 583 7.66 -1.24 24.18
C PHE A 583 6.38 -1.34 25.04
N LYS A 584 6.53 -1.70 26.32
CA LYS A 584 5.40 -1.83 27.28
C LYS A 584 5.17 -0.60 28.16
N SER A 585 6.10 0.35 28.19
CA SER A 585 6.06 1.54 29.05
C SER A 585 4.71 2.27 28.98
N LEU A 586 4.22 2.54 27.78
CA LEU A 586 2.94 3.23 27.55
C LEU A 586 1.73 2.47 28.11
N THR A 587 1.75 1.13 28.08
CA THR A 587 0.65 0.29 28.62
C THR A 587 0.54 0.36 30.13
N VAL A 588 1.66 0.60 30.81
CA VAL A 588 1.69 0.74 32.27
C VAL A 588 1.27 2.15 32.67
N GLU A 589 1.84 3.16 32.02
CA GLU A 589 1.62 4.56 32.40
C GLU A 589 0.24 5.11 32.02
N LYS A 590 -0.36 4.62 30.94
CA LYS A 590 -1.66 5.09 30.43
C LYS A 590 -2.79 4.07 30.57
N ALA A 591 -2.59 3.02 31.39
CA ALA A 591 -3.57 1.95 31.64
C ALA A 591 -4.96 2.51 31.98
N ASN A 592 -5.02 3.52 32.87
CA ASN A 592 -6.28 4.10 33.35
C ASN A 592 -7.00 5.00 32.33
N GLN A 593 -6.39 5.29 31.19
CA GLN A 593 -6.94 6.20 30.17
C GLN A 593 -7.47 5.45 28.93
N ASN A 594 -7.41 4.11 28.92
CA ASN A 594 -7.80 3.28 27.78
C ASN A 594 -7.09 3.68 26.47
N TRP A 595 -5.81 4.07 26.54
CA TRP A 595 -5.03 4.40 25.34
C TRP A 595 -4.61 3.13 24.60
N VAL A 596 -4.04 2.19 25.34
CA VAL A 596 -3.49 0.94 24.82
C VAL A 596 -3.55 -0.15 25.90
N GLU A 597 -3.95 -1.35 25.52
CA GLU A 597 -3.97 -2.54 26.37
C GLU A 597 -3.04 -3.60 25.78
N PHE A 598 -2.19 -4.21 26.60
CA PHE A 598 -1.41 -5.37 26.18
C PHE A 598 -2.21 -6.65 26.37
N GLN A 599 -2.46 -7.41 25.30
CA GLN A 599 -3.23 -8.65 25.31
C GLN A 599 -2.45 -9.78 24.62
N GLY A 600 -1.71 -10.56 25.41
CA GLY A 600 -0.93 -11.70 24.91
C GLY A 600 0.23 -11.28 24.01
N ASN A 601 0.05 -11.36 22.69
CA ASN A 601 1.05 -10.98 21.68
C ASN A 601 0.65 -9.74 20.85
N VAL A 602 -0.41 -9.03 21.24
CA VAL A 602 -0.89 -7.82 20.56
C VAL A 602 -1.13 -6.68 21.54
N PHE A 603 -1.03 -5.46 21.04
CA PHE A 603 -1.61 -4.27 21.66
C PHE A 603 -2.99 -4.02 21.07
N LYS A 604 -3.94 -3.66 21.93
CA LYS A 604 -5.29 -3.25 21.57
C LYS A 604 -5.49 -1.77 21.87
N PHE A 605 -6.09 -1.05 20.92
CA PHE A 605 -6.39 0.38 21.02
C PHE A 605 -7.90 0.58 21.06
N PRO A 606 -8.52 0.73 22.24
CA PRO A 606 -9.98 0.85 22.35
C PRO A 606 -10.50 2.23 21.90
N GLY A 607 -9.63 3.12 21.42
CA GLY A 607 -9.98 4.47 20.97
C GLY A 607 -10.17 5.47 22.11
N GLY A 608 -9.72 5.13 23.33
CA GLY A 608 -9.72 6.03 24.47
C GLY A 608 -8.67 7.13 24.36
N GLY A 609 -8.84 8.13 25.21
CA GLY A 609 -7.99 9.31 25.31
C GLY A 609 -8.34 10.09 26.56
N THR A 610 -7.42 10.92 27.05
CA THR A 610 -7.61 11.65 28.30
C THR A 610 -8.84 12.57 28.26
N MET A 611 -9.12 13.18 27.10
CA MET A 611 -10.26 14.09 26.90
C MET A 611 -11.47 13.43 26.21
N PHE A 612 -11.40 12.13 25.91
CA PHE A 612 -12.52 11.38 25.35
C PHE A 612 -12.65 10.02 26.06
N PRO A 613 -13.04 10.02 27.35
CA PRO A 613 -13.11 8.81 28.18
C PRO A 613 -14.16 7.80 27.68
N GLN A 614 -15.17 8.28 26.93
CA GLN A 614 -16.18 7.45 26.25
C GLN A 614 -15.73 6.98 24.85
N GLY A 615 -14.48 7.26 24.46
CA GLY A 615 -13.90 6.92 23.17
C GLY A 615 -14.01 8.03 22.11
N ALA A 616 -13.11 8.00 21.14
CA ALA A 616 -13.00 9.00 20.09
C ALA A 616 -14.27 9.15 19.24
N ASP A 617 -15.03 8.06 18.99
CA ASP A 617 -16.27 8.13 18.20
C ASP A 617 -17.37 8.97 18.87
N ALA A 618 -17.51 8.89 20.21
CA ALA A 618 -18.46 9.70 20.98
C ALA A 618 -18.08 11.18 20.96
N TYR A 619 -16.79 11.46 21.12
CA TYR A 619 -16.27 12.83 21.04
C TYR A 619 -16.45 13.44 19.64
N ILE A 620 -16.20 12.68 18.56
CA ILE A 620 -16.47 13.13 17.19
C ILE A 620 -17.96 13.39 16.95
N LYS A 621 -18.87 12.61 17.57
CA LYS A 621 -20.32 12.89 17.49
C LYS A 621 -20.68 14.22 18.15
N GLU A 622 -20.03 14.59 19.25
CA GLU A 622 -20.24 15.91 19.86
C GLU A 622 -19.71 17.05 18.97
N LEU A 623 -18.52 16.87 18.36
CA LEU A 623 -17.99 17.84 17.38
C LEU A 623 -18.93 18.04 16.19
N ALA A 624 -19.58 16.97 15.73
CA ALA A 624 -20.51 17.00 14.60
C ALA A 624 -21.79 17.82 14.84
N LEU A 625 -22.07 18.22 16.09
CA LEU A 625 -23.18 19.15 16.40
C LEU A 625 -22.93 20.56 15.87
N VAL A 626 -21.66 20.92 15.64
CA VAL A 626 -21.23 22.27 15.27
C VAL A 626 -20.47 22.27 13.95
N ILE A 627 -19.69 21.21 13.70
CA ILE A 627 -18.82 21.07 12.53
C ILE A 627 -19.48 20.11 11.52
N PRO A 628 -19.64 20.50 10.24
CA PRO A 628 -20.26 19.66 9.22
C PRO A 628 -19.30 18.56 8.73
N ILE A 629 -18.97 17.59 9.59
CA ILE A 629 -17.96 16.55 9.30
C ILE A 629 -18.43 15.61 8.17
N ALA A 630 -19.73 15.34 8.07
CA ALA A 630 -20.25 14.30 7.18
C ALA A 630 -20.54 14.76 5.74
N ASP A 631 -20.63 16.06 5.47
CA ASP A 631 -21.13 16.58 4.18
C ASP A 631 -20.02 16.77 3.11
N GLY A 632 -18.77 16.44 3.45
CA GLY A 632 -17.61 16.58 2.58
C GLY A 632 -16.97 17.97 2.58
N SER A 633 -17.48 18.93 3.38
CA SER A 633 -16.84 20.24 3.57
C SER A 633 -15.55 20.14 4.38
N ILE A 634 -15.50 19.22 5.35
CA ILE A 634 -14.29 18.88 6.10
C ILE A 634 -13.63 17.68 5.43
N ARG A 635 -12.39 17.85 4.98
CA ARG A 635 -11.61 16.78 4.35
C ARG A 635 -10.22 16.62 4.95
N THR A 636 -9.52 17.71 5.26
CA THR A 636 -8.19 17.65 5.88
C THR A 636 -8.21 18.20 7.30
N ALA A 637 -7.60 17.48 8.23
CA ALA A 637 -7.52 17.87 9.63
C ALA A 637 -6.08 17.81 10.17
N LEU A 638 -5.75 18.70 11.10
CA LEU A 638 -4.48 18.72 11.83
C LEU A 638 -4.74 18.31 13.28
N ASP A 639 -4.00 17.32 13.79
CA ASP A 639 -4.13 16.82 15.17
C ASP A 639 -2.81 16.98 15.92
N THR A 640 -2.78 17.98 16.79
CA THR A 640 -1.58 18.41 17.50
C THR A 640 -1.48 17.74 18.86
N GLY A 641 -0.34 17.10 19.15
CA GLY A 641 -0.14 16.37 20.40
C GLY A 641 -0.96 15.07 20.44
N CYS A 642 -1.05 14.39 19.31
CA CYS A 642 -2.01 13.33 19.02
C CYS A 642 -1.89 12.05 19.87
N GLY A 643 -0.80 11.88 20.62
CA GLY A 643 -0.48 10.62 21.29
C GLY A 643 -0.44 9.47 20.29
N VAL A 644 -1.27 8.43 20.51
CA VAL A 644 -1.43 7.30 19.59
C VAL A 644 -2.38 7.59 18.39
N ALA A 645 -2.76 8.85 18.17
CA ALA A 645 -3.63 9.32 17.09
C ALA A 645 -5.03 8.68 17.04
N SER A 646 -5.63 8.39 18.20
CA SER A 646 -6.98 7.81 18.28
C SER A 646 -8.04 8.69 17.61
N TRP A 647 -7.95 10.01 17.72
CA TRP A 647 -8.88 10.91 17.04
C TRP A 647 -8.74 10.80 15.52
N GLY A 648 -7.53 10.94 14.99
CA GLY A 648 -7.25 10.79 13.55
C GLY A 648 -7.70 9.43 12.99
N ALA A 649 -7.48 8.36 13.75
CA ALA A 649 -7.90 7.01 13.38
C ALA A 649 -9.43 6.88 13.18
N TYR A 650 -10.22 7.59 13.98
CA TYR A 650 -11.68 7.57 13.91
C TYR A 650 -12.24 8.61 12.94
N MET A 651 -11.53 9.71 12.69
CA MET A 651 -11.84 10.68 11.63
C MET A 651 -11.74 10.05 10.23
N LEU A 652 -10.80 9.11 10.02
CA LEU A 652 -10.72 8.33 8.77
C LEU A 652 -12.00 7.54 8.47
N LYS A 653 -12.73 7.07 9.50
CA LYS A 653 -14.04 6.41 9.33
C LYS A 653 -15.11 7.36 8.78
N ARG A 654 -14.90 8.68 8.91
CA ARG A 654 -15.75 9.75 8.36
C ARG A 654 -15.17 10.35 7.08
N ASN A 655 -14.21 9.67 6.45
CA ASN A 655 -13.53 10.11 5.23
C ASN A 655 -12.82 11.47 5.38
N VAL A 656 -12.30 11.75 6.58
CA VAL A 656 -11.44 12.91 6.86
C VAL A 656 -10.01 12.41 7.03
N LEU A 657 -9.08 12.97 6.25
CA LEU A 657 -7.65 12.70 6.36
C LEU A 657 -7.07 13.61 7.45
N THR A 658 -6.69 13.00 8.56
CA THR A 658 -6.04 13.70 9.67
C THR A 658 -4.53 13.50 9.59
N MET A 659 -3.78 14.60 9.54
CA MET A 659 -2.34 14.61 9.78
C MET A 659 -2.10 14.80 11.28
N SER A 660 -1.67 13.74 11.96
CA SER A 660 -1.36 13.76 13.38
C SER A 660 0.14 14.03 13.62
N PHE A 661 0.50 14.84 14.61
CA PHE A 661 1.90 15.00 14.97
C PHE A 661 2.11 15.18 16.46
N ALA A 662 3.24 14.66 16.94
CA ALA A 662 3.72 14.80 18.30
C ALA A 662 5.25 14.68 18.32
N PRO A 663 5.93 15.27 19.31
CA PRO A 663 7.37 15.09 19.46
C PRO A 663 7.68 13.62 19.76
N ARG A 664 8.92 13.19 19.50
CA ARG A 664 9.40 11.88 19.98
C ARG A 664 9.25 11.85 21.50
N ASP A 665 8.54 10.85 22.01
CA ASP A 665 8.15 10.78 23.41
C ASP A 665 9.15 9.96 24.23
N ASN A 666 9.18 10.21 25.54
CA ASN A 666 10.00 9.45 26.49
C ASN A 666 9.53 7.99 26.66
N HIS A 667 8.33 7.66 26.14
CA HIS A 667 7.80 6.30 26.11
C HIS A 667 8.07 5.61 24.76
N GLU A 668 8.89 6.24 23.92
CA GLU A 668 9.51 5.77 22.67
C GLU A 668 8.58 5.50 21.49
N ALA A 669 7.29 5.26 21.70
CA ALA A 669 6.43 4.60 20.71
C ALA A 669 5.10 5.29 20.36
N GLN A 670 4.74 6.46 20.89
CA GLN A 670 3.38 7.03 20.66
C GLN A 670 3.03 7.21 19.18
N VAL A 671 3.86 7.96 18.44
CA VAL A 671 3.68 8.17 17.00
C VAL A 671 3.94 6.89 16.22
N GLN A 672 4.88 6.05 16.68
CA GLN A 672 5.15 4.74 16.07
C GLN A 672 3.90 3.84 16.08
N PHE A 673 3.14 3.80 17.18
CA PHE A 673 1.88 3.07 17.24
C PHE A 673 0.85 3.61 16.24
N ALA A 674 0.73 4.93 16.08
CA ALA A 674 -0.18 5.52 15.10
C ALA A 674 0.16 5.06 13.67
N LEU A 675 1.44 5.15 13.30
CA LEU A 675 1.95 4.71 12.01
C LEU A 675 1.74 3.20 11.80
N GLU A 676 2.01 2.40 12.83
CA GLU A 676 1.88 0.95 12.76
C GLU A 676 0.42 0.50 12.58
N ARG A 677 -0.52 1.24 13.18
CA ARG A 677 -1.98 1.08 13.00
C ARG A 677 -2.47 1.52 11.61
N GLY A 678 -1.64 2.22 10.84
CA GLY A 678 -1.99 2.75 9.52
C GLY A 678 -2.73 4.09 9.55
N VAL A 679 -2.42 4.92 10.55
CA VAL A 679 -2.95 6.29 10.73
C VAL A 679 -1.88 7.30 10.29
N PRO A 680 -2.22 8.33 9.49
CA PRO A 680 -1.24 9.33 9.08
C PRO A 680 -0.67 10.10 10.27
N ALA A 681 0.64 10.03 10.45
CA ALA A 681 1.32 10.76 11.50
C ALA A 681 2.77 11.12 11.13
N ILE A 682 3.34 12.10 11.81
CA ILE A 682 4.77 12.47 11.73
C ILE A 682 5.32 12.78 13.12
N ILE A 683 6.64 12.66 13.27
CA ILE A 683 7.34 13.21 14.44
C ILE A 683 7.51 14.71 14.22
N GLY A 684 7.04 15.53 15.14
CA GLY A 684 7.16 16.98 15.03
C GLY A 684 6.66 17.72 16.26
N VAL A 685 7.01 18.99 16.36
CA VAL A 685 6.63 19.86 17.48
C VAL A 685 6.28 21.25 16.97
N LEU A 686 5.42 21.95 17.71
CA LEU A 686 5.30 23.40 17.59
C LEU A 686 6.36 24.02 18.52
N GLY A 687 7.48 24.46 17.94
CA GLY A 687 8.62 25.00 18.66
C GLY A 687 8.93 26.45 18.27
N SER A 688 10.06 26.66 17.61
CA SER A 688 10.53 27.93 17.06
C SER A 688 10.44 28.01 15.53
N ILE A 689 10.32 26.89 14.82
CA ILE A 689 10.20 26.83 13.35
C ILE A 689 8.77 26.57 12.87
N LYS A 690 8.43 27.07 11.67
CA LYS A 690 7.11 26.86 11.04
C LYS A 690 6.89 25.38 10.74
N LEU A 691 5.63 24.95 10.78
CA LEU A 691 5.24 23.62 10.32
C LEU A 691 5.48 23.50 8.81
N ALA A 692 5.94 22.34 8.37
CA ALA A 692 6.22 22.02 6.97
C ALA A 692 4.94 21.78 6.12
N PHE A 693 3.90 22.58 6.39
CA PHE A 693 2.63 22.61 5.69
C PHE A 693 2.42 24.01 5.06
N PRO A 694 1.76 24.08 3.90
CA PRO A 694 1.45 25.36 3.27
C PRO A 694 0.38 26.10 4.08
N SER A 695 0.24 27.39 3.82
CA SER A 695 -0.89 28.16 4.31
C SER A 695 -2.22 27.59 3.78
N ARG A 696 -3.29 27.73 4.57
CA ARG A 696 -4.65 27.27 4.20
C ARG A 696 -4.70 25.76 3.85
N ALA A 697 -3.96 24.92 4.57
CA ALA A 697 -3.85 23.48 4.38
C ALA A 697 -4.98 22.65 5.05
N PHE A 698 -5.54 23.10 6.16
CA PHE A 698 -6.48 22.29 6.97
C PHE A 698 -7.86 22.92 7.10
N ASP A 699 -8.90 22.09 7.03
CA ASP A 699 -10.29 22.50 7.29
C ASP A 699 -10.57 22.56 8.81
N VAL A 700 -9.89 21.72 9.58
CA VAL A 700 -9.98 21.65 11.05
C VAL A 700 -8.59 21.48 11.65
N ALA A 701 -8.33 22.16 12.76
CA ALA A 701 -7.18 21.91 13.62
C ALA A 701 -7.64 21.58 15.04
N GLN A 702 -7.03 20.60 15.66
CA GLN A 702 -7.40 20.14 17.00
C GLN A 702 -6.19 20.04 17.92
N CYS A 703 -6.42 20.39 19.18
CA CYS A 703 -5.62 19.95 20.31
C CYS A 703 -6.50 19.35 21.41
N SER A 704 -6.15 18.14 21.85
CA SER A 704 -6.76 17.47 23.00
C SER A 704 -5.71 17.29 24.08
N ARG A 705 -5.65 18.21 25.05
CA ARG A 705 -4.66 18.25 26.14
C ARG A 705 -3.21 18.13 25.62
N CYS A 706 -2.88 18.86 24.57
CA CYS A 706 -1.59 18.81 23.89
C CYS A 706 -0.43 19.49 24.65
N LEU A 707 -0.69 20.14 25.78
CA LEU A 707 0.30 20.85 26.61
C LEU A 707 1.06 21.97 25.87
N ILE A 708 0.44 22.56 24.85
CA ILE A 708 1.00 23.71 24.13
C ILE A 708 0.56 25.00 24.83
N PRO A 709 1.49 25.89 25.20
CA PRO A 709 1.15 27.18 25.76
C PRO A 709 0.72 28.14 24.63
N TRP A 710 -0.53 28.05 24.19
CA TRP A 710 -1.04 28.74 22.99
C TRP A 710 -0.82 30.25 22.94
N THR A 711 -0.70 30.91 24.09
CA THR A 711 -0.50 32.36 24.21
C THR A 711 0.96 32.75 24.51
N ALA A 712 1.88 31.79 24.62
CA ALA A 712 3.30 32.08 24.83
C ALA A 712 3.95 32.71 23.59
N ASP A 713 5.12 33.32 23.78
CA ASP A 713 5.93 33.93 22.72
C ASP A 713 5.17 34.95 21.85
N GLY A 714 4.20 35.67 22.44
CA GLY A 714 3.36 36.61 21.71
C GLY A 714 2.26 35.96 20.86
N GLY A 715 1.92 34.69 21.13
CA GLY A 715 0.86 33.96 20.45
C GLY A 715 1.29 33.25 19.16
N THR A 716 2.59 33.06 18.95
CA THR A 716 3.17 32.47 17.72
C THR A 716 2.57 31.12 17.37
N TYR A 717 2.33 30.23 18.36
CA TYR A 717 1.73 28.92 18.11
C TYR A 717 0.33 29.00 17.52
N LEU A 718 -0.51 29.92 18.04
CA LEU A 718 -1.87 30.10 17.51
C LEU A 718 -1.86 30.82 16.17
N MET A 719 -0.88 31.73 15.94
CA MET A 719 -0.66 32.36 14.64
C MET A 719 -0.21 31.35 13.57
N GLU A 720 0.59 30.35 13.95
CA GLU A 720 1.00 29.27 13.04
C GLU A 720 -0.19 28.35 12.72
N VAL A 721 -1.04 28.03 13.70
CA VAL A 721 -2.32 27.35 13.44
C VAL A 721 -3.20 28.20 12.54
N ASP A 722 -3.27 29.52 12.73
CA ASP A 722 -4.01 30.42 11.84
C ASP A 722 -3.49 30.39 10.40
N ARG A 723 -2.18 30.37 10.19
CA ARG A 723 -1.58 30.27 8.86
C ARG A 723 -2.05 29.01 8.13
N VAL A 724 -1.97 27.85 8.78
CA VAL A 724 -2.30 26.55 8.16
C VAL A 724 -3.81 26.28 8.12
N LEU A 725 -4.61 26.94 8.95
CA LEU A 725 -6.07 26.79 8.97
C LEU A 725 -6.74 27.62 7.86
N ARG A 726 -7.62 26.97 7.10
CA ARG A 726 -8.37 27.63 6.02
C ARG A 726 -9.33 28.69 6.54
N PRO A 727 -9.59 29.75 5.75
CA PRO A 727 -10.71 30.65 6.02
C PRO A 727 -12.03 29.88 6.11
N GLY A 728 -12.80 30.12 7.17
CA GLY A 728 -14.02 29.36 7.47
C GLY A 728 -13.81 28.07 8.26
N GLY A 729 -12.55 27.63 8.44
CA GLY A 729 -12.17 26.41 9.18
C GLY A 729 -12.34 26.52 10.69
N TYR A 730 -12.17 25.39 11.37
CA TYR A 730 -12.46 25.26 12.80
C TYR A 730 -11.21 24.93 13.61
N TRP A 731 -11.07 25.56 14.77
CA TRP A 731 -10.08 25.18 15.77
C TRP A 731 -10.78 24.61 17.00
N ILE A 732 -10.30 23.46 17.47
CA ILE A 732 -10.87 22.71 18.58
C ILE A 732 -9.83 22.64 19.70
N LEU A 733 -10.20 23.10 20.89
CA LEU A 733 -9.38 22.94 22.09
C LEU A 733 -10.17 22.14 23.13
N SER A 734 -9.59 21.02 23.54
CA SER A 734 -10.15 20.16 24.59
C SER A 734 -9.17 20.01 25.77
N GLY A 735 -9.63 20.28 26.98
CA GLY A 735 -8.83 20.27 28.21
C GLY A 735 -8.42 21.66 28.71
N PRO A 736 -7.42 21.75 29.61
CA PRO A 736 -7.01 23.02 30.20
C PRO A 736 -6.72 24.08 29.12
N PRO A 737 -7.18 25.34 29.30
CA PRO A 737 -7.90 25.86 30.46
C PRO A 737 -9.44 25.70 30.39
N ILE A 738 -10.01 25.10 29.35
CA ILE A 738 -11.47 24.95 29.18
C ILE A 738 -12.06 24.14 30.33
N ASN A 739 -13.20 24.56 30.89
CA ASN A 739 -13.82 23.95 32.09
C ASN A 739 -13.00 24.06 33.39
N TRP A 740 -12.12 25.05 33.51
CA TRP A 740 -11.32 25.28 34.72
C TRP A 740 -12.15 25.38 36.00
N LYS A 741 -13.40 25.87 35.93
CA LYS A 741 -14.30 25.99 37.09
C LYS A 741 -14.52 24.64 37.79
N THR A 742 -14.51 23.54 37.02
CA THR A 742 -14.72 22.18 37.49
C THR A 742 -13.41 21.52 37.92
N TYR A 743 -12.35 21.67 37.12
CA TYR A 743 -11.15 20.83 37.22
C TYR A 743 -9.89 21.50 37.79
N TYR A 744 -9.94 22.77 38.21
CA TYR A 744 -8.78 23.50 38.72
C TYR A 744 -8.01 22.73 39.83
N ARG A 745 -8.73 22.05 40.73
CA ARG A 745 -8.13 21.23 41.81
C ARG A 745 -7.36 20.03 41.23
N THR A 746 -7.94 19.32 40.27
CA THR A 746 -7.34 18.15 39.62
C THR A 746 -6.08 18.52 38.83
N TRP A 747 -6.05 19.73 38.26
CA TRP A 747 -4.88 20.23 37.53
C TRP A 747 -3.84 20.92 38.41
N GLN A 748 -4.07 21.02 39.72
CA GLN A 748 -3.17 21.66 40.67
C GLN A 748 -2.82 23.11 40.27
N ARG A 749 -3.79 23.84 39.72
CA ARG A 749 -3.66 25.24 39.29
C ARG A 749 -4.73 26.11 39.92
N THR A 750 -4.46 27.40 40.05
CA THR A 750 -5.43 28.34 40.64
C THR A 750 -6.52 28.69 39.63
N LYS A 751 -7.68 29.13 40.14
CA LYS A 751 -8.80 29.55 39.28
C LYS A 751 -8.43 30.78 38.46
N GLU A 752 -7.68 31.69 39.09
CA GLU A 752 -7.25 32.96 38.53
C GLU A 752 -6.30 32.75 37.35
N ASP A 753 -5.33 31.84 37.52
CA ASP A 753 -4.39 31.44 36.48
C ASP A 753 -5.10 30.87 35.25
N LEU A 754 -5.94 29.84 35.44
CA LEU A 754 -6.65 29.19 34.35
C LEU A 754 -7.65 30.14 33.65
N LYS A 755 -8.33 30.99 34.42
CA LYS A 755 -9.21 32.03 33.88
C LYS A 755 -8.41 33.03 33.03
N ALA A 756 -7.25 33.47 33.50
CA ALA A 756 -6.38 34.38 32.76
C ALA A 756 -5.81 33.73 31.50
N GLU A 757 -5.47 32.44 31.54
CA GLU A 757 -5.08 31.68 30.35
C GLU A 757 -6.20 31.58 29.32
N GLN A 758 -7.42 31.18 29.73
CA GLN A 758 -8.57 31.13 28.81
C GLN A 758 -8.88 32.51 28.21
N SER A 759 -8.86 33.57 29.03
CA SER A 759 -9.14 34.93 28.56
C SER A 759 -8.11 35.39 27.51
N ARG A 760 -6.82 35.10 27.73
CA ARG A 760 -5.76 35.42 26.75
C ARG A 760 -5.91 34.63 25.44
N ILE A 761 -6.34 33.37 25.50
CA ILE A 761 -6.63 32.58 24.29
C ILE A 761 -7.79 33.21 23.52
N GLU A 762 -8.85 33.61 24.21
CA GLU A 762 -10.03 34.25 23.60
C GLU A 762 -9.68 35.61 22.97
N GLU A 763 -8.93 36.46 23.67
CA GLU A 763 -8.44 37.74 23.14
C GLU A 763 -7.54 37.56 21.90
N LEU A 764 -6.64 36.58 21.93
CA LEU A 764 -5.77 36.27 20.79
C LEU A 764 -6.60 35.74 19.61
N ALA A 765 -7.54 34.83 19.84
CA ALA A 765 -8.44 34.30 18.81
C ALA A 765 -9.29 35.42 18.17
N GLU A 766 -9.82 36.35 18.97
CA GLU A 766 -10.53 37.54 18.45
C GLU A 766 -9.61 38.40 17.56
N SER A 767 -8.36 38.61 17.97
CA SER A 767 -7.37 39.37 17.17
C SER A 767 -7.05 38.70 15.83
N LEU A 768 -7.10 37.36 15.79
CA LEU A 768 -6.95 36.53 14.59
C LEU A 768 -8.23 36.46 13.75
N CYS A 769 -9.30 37.15 14.14
CA CYS A 769 -10.61 37.14 13.49
C CYS A 769 -11.34 35.80 13.58
N TRP A 770 -11.21 35.13 14.72
CA TRP A 770 -11.94 33.90 15.02
C TRP A 770 -13.13 34.20 15.93
N GLU A 771 -14.17 33.38 15.83
CA GLU A 771 -15.38 33.47 16.62
C GLU A 771 -15.60 32.17 17.40
N LYS A 772 -15.83 32.28 18.72
CA LYS A 772 -16.18 31.12 19.55
C LYS A 772 -17.61 30.67 19.19
N LYS A 773 -17.77 29.41 18.77
CA LYS A 773 -19.05 28.84 18.34
C LYS A 773 -19.68 27.92 19.38
N TYR A 774 -18.87 27.29 20.20
CA TYR A 774 -19.33 26.27 21.13
C TYR A 774 -18.38 26.18 22.31
N GLU A 775 -18.93 25.99 23.51
CA GLU A 775 -18.20 25.65 24.72
C GLU A 775 -19.12 24.79 25.59
N LYS A 776 -18.72 23.54 25.85
CA LYS A 776 -19.46 22.64 26.72
C LYS A 776 -18.51 21.63 27.35
N GLY A 777 -18.60 21.47 28.68
CA GLY A 777 -17.67 20.63 29.40
C GLY A 777 -16.23 21.05 29.09
N ASP A 778 -15.38 20.09 28.78
CA ASP A 778 -13.95 20.29 28.51
C ASP A 778 -13.64 20.76 27.08
N LEU A 779 -14.65 21.01 26.25
CA LEU A 779 -14.53 21.26 24.81
C LEU A 779 -14.93 22.69 24.46
N ALA A 780 -14.09 23.39 23.71
CA ALA A 780 -14.42 24.65 23.06
C ALA A 780 -14.03 24.63 21.57
N ILE A 781 -14.85 25.30 20.75
CA ILE A 781 -14.70 25.35 19.30
C ILE A 781 -14.75 26.80 18.83
N TRP A 782 -13.73 27.19 18.07
CA TRP A 782 -13.67 28.47 17.36
C TRP A 782 -13.78 28.23 15.86
N ARG A 783 -14.32 29.20 15.15
CA ARG A 783 -14.36 29.23 13.70
C ARG A 783 -13.59 30.45 13.20
N LYS A 784 -12.63 30.23 12.30
CA LYS A 784 -11.94 31.30 11.58
C LYS A 784 -12.92 31.93 10.59
N LYS A 785 -12.99 33.27 10.52
CA LYS A 785 -13.83 33.94 9.52
C LYS A 785 -13.38 33.61 8.09
N ILE A 786 -14.33 33.66 7.15
CA ILE A 786 -14.07 33.38 5.73
C ILE A 786 -13.19 34.43 5.04
N ASN A 787 -13.09 35.64 5.61
CA ASN A 787 -12.20 36.71 5.20
C ASN A 787 -12.00 37.71 6.35
N THR A 788 -11.07 38.64 6.18
CA THR A 788 -10.70 39.65 7.18
C THR A 788 -11.42 41.00 7.00
N LYS A 789 -12.18 41.23 5.92
CA LYS A 789 -12.85 42.53 5.65
C LYS A 789 -13.80 42.98 6.76
N SER A 790 -14.50 42.04 7.39
CA SER A 790 -15.45 42.32 8.49
C SER A 790 -14.81 42.34 9.88
N CYS A 791 -13.49 42.22 9.97
CA CYS A 791 -12.76 42.10 11.23
C CYS A 791 -12.08 43.40 11.60
N LYS A 792 -12.51 44.01 12.72
CA LYS A 792 -11.84 45.18 13.28
C LYS A 792 -10.69 44.72 14.17
N ARG A 793 -9.45 44.75 13.65
CA ARG A 793 -8.24 44.47 14.43
C ARG A 793 -7.81 45.73 15.17
N LYS A 794 -7.68 45.69 16.50
CA LYS A 794 -7.28 46.86 17.31
C LYS A 794 -5.83 47.26 17.04
N PHE A 795 -4.90 46.29 17.02
CA PHE A 795 -3.50 46.44 16.62
C PHE A 795 -3.00 45.07 16.17
N ALA A 796 -2.50 44.93 14.93
CA ALA A 796 -2.02 43.66 14.40
C ALA A 796 -0.71 43.88 13.62
N LYS A 797 0.35 43.18 14.03
CA LYS A 797 1.59 43.08 13.26
C LYS A 797 1.39 42.03 12.17
N PHE A 798 1.57 42.41 10.91
CA PHE A 798 1.56 41.49 9.78
C PHE A 798 2.98 41.01 9.47
N CYS A 799 3.10 39.81 8.93
CA CYS A 799 4.40 39.28 8.50
C CYS A 799 4.89 40.00 7.25
N GLU A 800 6.21 40.22 7.16
CA GLU A 800 6.85 40.91 6.03
C GLU A 800 6.99 40.03 4.79
N SER A 801 7.15 38.70 4.97
CA SER A 801 7.23 37.75 3.87
C SER A 801 5.93 37.71 3.07
N LEU A 802 6.03 37.88 1.76
CA LEU A 802 4.92 37.74 0.82
C LEU A 802 4.58 36.27 0.55
N ASP A 803 5.55 35.36 0.65
CA ASP A 803 5.31 33.92 0.49
C ASP A 803 5.01 33.29 1.85
N ALA A 804 3.73 32.93 2.05
CA ALA A 804 3.24 32.24 3.24
C ALA A 804 3.50 30.72 3.22
N ASP A 805 3.90 30.18 2.06
CA ASP A 805 4.15 28.77 1.81
C ASP A 805 5.66 28.44 1.83
N ASP A 806 6.55 29.44 1.86
CA ASP A 806 7.98 29.28 2.21
C ASP A 806 8.16 29.03 3.71
N VAL A 807 8.30 27.75 4.07
CA VAL A 807 8.26 27.28 5.47
C VAL A 807 9.43 26.40 5.91
N TRP A 808 10.20 25.82 4.97
CA TRP A 808 11.25 24.84 5.32
C TRP A 808 12.38 25.50 6.12
N TYR A 809 12.61 25.03 7.35
CA TYR A 809 13.52 25.63 8.35
C TYR A 809 13.35 27.14 8.58
N LYS A 810 12.16 27.69 8.32
CA LYS A 810 11.86 29.11 8.60
C LYS A 810 11.39 29.26 10.04
N LYS A 811 11.92 30.27 10.72
CA LYS A 811 11.49 30.63 12.07
C LYS A 811 10.05 31.13 12.06
N MET A 812 9.30 30.80 13.11
CA MET A 812 8.04 31.44 13.42
C MET A 812 8.29 32.85 13.92
N GLU A 813 7.36 33.74 13.57
CA GLU A 813 7.40 35.14 13.94
C GLU A 813 6.09 35.50 14.63
N ALA A 814 6.15 36.41 15.61
CA ALA A 814 4.96 36.94 16.28
C ALA A 814 4.24 37.96 15.37
N CYS A 815 3.72 37.48 14.24
CA CYS A 815 3.01 38.24 13.23
C CYS A 815 1.89 37.41 12.59
N ILE A 816 0.86 38.10 12.09
CA ILE A 816 -0.26 37.48 11.40
C ILE A 816 0.06 37.36 9.91
N THR A 817 -0.10 36.16 9.36
CA THR A 817 0.02 35.94 7.92
C THR A 817 -1.12 36.68 7.19
N PRO A 818 -0.82 37.54 6.18
CA PRO A 818 -1.85 38.21 5.40
C PRO A 818 -2.79 37.20 4.72
N ALA A 819 -4.10 37.44 4.81
CA ALA A 819 -5.07 36.66 4.05
C ALA A 819 -5.13 37.20 2.60
N PRO A 820 -5.34 36.34 1.59
CA PRO A 820 -5.54 36.82 0.21
C PRO A 820 -6.67 37.84 0.12
N GLU A 821 -6.49 38.84 -0.74
CA GLU A 821 -7.47 39.92 -0.90
C GLU A 821 -8.80 39.41 -1.47
N VAL A 822 -9.90 40.03 -1.04
CA VAL A 822 -11.26 39.67 -1.48
C VAL A 822 -12.01 40.90 -1.97
N LYS A 823 -12.84 40.74 -3.01
CA LYS A 823 -13.65 41.83 -3.57
C LYS A 823 -14.88 42.14 -2.71
N SER A 824 -15.55 41.12 -2.18
CA SER A 824 -16.76 41.27 -1.34
C SER A 824 -16.61 40.67 0.07
N ALA A 825 -17.48 41.07 1.00
CA ALA A 825 -17.48 40.54 2.37
C ALA A 825 -17.96 39.08 2.47
N ASN A 826 -18.60 38.54 1.42
CA ASN A 826 -19.10 37.16 1.39
C ASN A 826 -18.13 36.21 0.67
N GLN A 827 -17.08 36.73 0.03
CA GLN A 827 -16.11 35.91 -0.69
C GLN A 827 -15.13 35.25 0.28
N VAL A 828 -14.84 33.97 0.05
CA VAL A 828 -13.82 33.22 0.80
C VAL A 828 -12.42 33.66 0.36
N ALA A 829 -11.56 34.04 1.31
CA ALA A 829 -10.19 34.45 1.02
C ALA A 829 -9.39 33.30 0.40
N GLY A 830 -8.79 33.54 -0.76
CA GLY A 830 -8.07 32.53 -1.53
C GLY A 830 -8.96 31.51 -2.25
N GLY A 831 -10.26 31.76 -2.36
CA GLY A 831 -11.22 30.98 -3.16
C GLY A 831 -12.00 29.92 -2.38
N GLU A 832 -13.23 29.67 -2.82
CA GLU A 832 -14.08 28.62 -2.26
C GLU A 832 -13.73 27.25 -2.88
N LEU A 833 -13.66 26.22 -2.04
CA LEU A 833 -13.38 24.85 -2.48
C LEU A 833 -14.68 24.07 -2.60
N LYS A 834 -14.77 23.20 -3.61
CA LYS A 834 -15.86 22.22 -3.72
C LYS A 834 -15.81 21.24 -2.54
N LYS A 835 -16.96 20.64 -2.22
CA LYS A 835 -17.02 19.55 -1.24
C LYS A 835 -16.36 18.28 -1.80
N PHE A 836 -15.78 17.47 -0.92
CA PHE A 836 -15.25 16.16 -1.30
C PHE A 836 -16.42 15.20 -1.63
N PRO A 837 -16.32 14.35 -2.68
CA PRO A 837 -15.14 14.01 -3.48
C PRO A 837 -14.89 14.87 -4.73
N ALA A 838 -15.81 15.77 -5.11
CA ALA A 838 -15.65 16.59 -6.32
C ALA A 838 -14.35 17.42 -6.28
N ARG A 839 -14.00 17.93 -5.09
CA ARG A 839 -12.75 18.62 -4.78
C ARG A 839 -11.47 17.95 -5.30
N LEU A 840 -11.45 16.61 -5.42
CA LEU A 840 -10.25 15.85 -5.77
C LEU A 840 -9.74 16.13 -7.19
N TYR A 841 -10.66 16.48 -8.10
CA TYR A 841 -10.39 16.70 -9.53
C TYR A 841 -10.78 18.09 -10.03
N GLU A 842 -11.44 18.90 -9.21
CA GLU A 842 -11.73 20.30 -9.53
C GLU A 842 -10.42 21.10 -9.57
N VAL A 843 -10.29 22.02 -10.53
CA VAL A 843 -9.15 22.94 -10.62
C VAL A 843 -9.07 23.78 -9.33
N PRO A 844 -7.98 23.69 -8.55
CA PRO A 844 -7.83 24.44 -7.31
C PRO A 844 -7.80 25.96 -7.54
N PRO A 845 -8.36 26.78 -6.63
CA PRO A 845 -8.33 28.24 -6.73
C PRO A 845 -6.94 28.83 -6.91
N ARG A 846 -5.89 28.28 -6.28
CA ARG A 846 -4.51 28.77 -6.50
C ARG A 846 -4.06 28.65 -7.94
N ILE A 847 -4.53 27.63 -8.67
CA ILE A 847 -4.25 27.49 -10.11
C ILE A 847 -5.11 28.48 -10.90
N ALA A 848 -6.41 28.57 -10.59
CA ALA A 848 -7.33 29.47 -11.28
C ALA A 848 -6.95 30.96 -11.15
N ASN A 849 -6.34 31.35 -10.02
CA ASN A 849 -5.87 32.71 -9.76
C ASN A 849 -4.46 32.99 -10.30
N GLY A 850 -3.73 31.96 -10.75
CA GLY A 850 -2.33 32.11 -11.18
C GLY A 850 -1.33 32.27 -10.04
N ASP A 851 -1.65 31.79 -8.82
CA ASP A 851 -0.79 31.92 -7.64
C ASP A 851 0.47 31.04 -7.71
N VAL A 852 0.45 30.00 -8.56
CA VAL A 852 1.58 29.06 -8.76
C VAL A 852 2.15 29.22 -10.17
N PRO A 853 3.32 29.85 -10.34
CA PRO A 853 3.93 30.06 -11.64
C PRO A 853 4.15 28.74 -12.39
N GLY A 854 3.85 28.73 -13.69
CA GLY A 854 4.05 27.57 -14.57
C GLY A 854 2.97 26.48 -14.48
N VAL A 855 1.97 26.62 -13.60
CA VAL A 855 0.84 25.67 -13.50
C VAL A 855 -0.44 26.32 -14.02
N THR A 856 -1.08 25.68 -14.99
CA THR A 856 -2.34 26.15 -15.60
C THR A 856 -3.46 25.13 -15.38
N SER A 857 -4.72 25.56 -15.56
CA SER A 857 -5.86 24.64 -15.52
C SER A 857 -5.71 23.48 -16.53
N LYS A 858 -5.17 23.78 -17.72
CA LYS A 858 -4.91 22.79 -18.76
C LYS A 858 -3.86 21.76 -18.32
N SER A 859 -2.72 22.21 -17.80
CA SER A 859 -1.67 21.29 -17.34
C SER A 859 -2.13 20.44 -16.15
N TYR A 860 -2.98 20.98 -15.28
CA TYR A 860 -3.61 20.22 -14.20
C TYR A 860 -4.55 19.10 -14.69
N GLU A 861 -5.36 19.38 -15.72
CA GLU A 861 -6.21 18.36 -16.35
C GLU A 861 -5.39 17.27 -17.07
N GLU A 862 -4.30 17.65 -17.72
CA GLU A 862 -3.37 16.73 -18.36
C GLU A 862 -2.67 15.83 -17.33
N ASP A 863 -2.22 16.39 -16.20
CA ASP A 863 -1.67 15.62 -15.06
C ASP A 863 -2.68 14.58 -14.54
N ASN A 864 -3.95 14.97 -14.38
CA ASN A 864 -5.01 14.06 -13.98
C ASN A 864 -5.21 12.89 -14.95
N LYS A 865 -5.17 13.15 -16.26
CA LYS A 865 -5.30 12.11 -17.30
C LYS A 865 -4.07 11.19 -17.29
N LEU A 866 -2.88 11.78 -17.19
CA LEU A 866 -1.60 11.08 -17.14
C LEU A 866 -1.53 10.12 -15.95
N TRP A 867 -1.83 10.59 -14.73
CA TRP A 867 -1.74 9.74 -13.54
C TRP A 867 -2.79 8.64 -13.49
N LYS A 868 -3.99 8.87 -14.03
CA LYS A 868 -4.98 7.80 -14.22
C LYS A 868 -4.42 6.69 -15.12
N LYS A 869 -3.78 7.04 -16.23
CA LYS A 869 -3.12 6.09 -17.13
C LYS A 869 -1.98 5.34 -16.44
N ARG A 870 -1.07 6.05 -15.77
CA ARG A 870 0.08 5.49 -15.06
C ARG A 870 -0.31 4.54 -13.93
N VAL A 871 -1.24 4.96 -13.05
CA VAL A 871 -1.72 4.10 -11.95
C VAL A 871 -2.41 2.85 -12.48
N ASN A 872 -3.15 2.92 -13.60
CA ASN A 872 -3.70 1.74 -14.24
C ASN A 872 -2.62 0.80 -14.78
N ALA A 873 -1.54 1.34 -15.35
CA ALA A 873 -0.39 0.53 -15.74
C ALA A 873 0.28 -0.15 -14.52
N TYR A 874 0.52 0.60 -13.44
CA TYR A 874 1.08 0.04 -12.20
C TYR A 874 0.22 -1.07 -11.61
N LYS A 875 -1.11 -0.95 -11.61
CA LYS A 875 -2.02 -2.01 -11.14
C LYS A 875 -1.92 -3.30 -11.96
N ARG A 876 -1.57 -3.23 -13.25
CA ARG A 876 -1.34 -4.42 -14.09
C ARG A 876 -0.05 -5.14 -13.72
N ILE A 877 0.99 -4.39 -13.36
CA ILE A 877 2.30 -4.94 -13.02
C ILE A 877 2.32 -5.43 -11.56
N ILE A 878 1.77 -4.64 -10.65
CA ILE A 878 1.73 -4.89 -9.21
C ILE A 878 0.28 -5.20 -8.83
N LYS A 879 -0.06 -6.50 -8.89
CA LYS A 879 -1.42 -6.99 -8.58
C LYS A 879 -1.91 -6.66 -7.16
N LEU A 880 -0.98 -6.37 -6.24
CA LEU A 880 -1.27 -5.99 -4.85
C LEU A 880 -1.73 -4.52 -4.73
N LEU A 881 -1.45 -3.66 -5.72
CA LEU A 881 -1.83 -2.25 -5.69
C LEU A 881 -3.35 -2.08 -5.77
N GLY A 882 -3.94 -1.45 -4.76
CA GLY A 882 -5.40 -1.32 -4.61
C GLY A 882 -6.06 -2.40 -3.74
N THR A 883 -5.30 -3.39 -3.28
CA THR A 883 -5.73 -4.31 -2.21
C THR A 883 -5.50 -3.68 -0.82
N THR A 884 -5.83 -4.40 0.25
CA THR A 884 -5.53 -3.96 1.63
C THR A 884 -4.08 -4.22 2.06
N ARG A 885 -3.23 -4.77 1.17
CA ARG A 885 -1.82 -5.05 1.48
C ARG A 885 -1.00 -3.78 1.65
N TYR A 886 -1.24 -2.77 0.82
CA TYR A 886 -0.59 -1.46 0.92
C TYR A 886 -1.57 -0.48 1.56
N ARG A 887 -1.24 0.00 2.77
CA ARG A 887 -2.04 0.97 3.52
C ARG A 887 -1.33 2.30 3.59
N ASN A 888 -0.09 2.30 4.07
CA ASN A 888 0.74 3.48 4.22
C ASN A 888 1.57 3.64 2.95
N ILE A 889 1.19 4.58 2.09
CA ILE A 889 1.88 4.85 0.83
C ILE A 889 2.55 6.21 0.93
N MET A 890 3.73 6.35 0.34
CA MET A 890 4.42 7.63 0.21
C MET A 890 4.68 7.91 -1.25
N ASP A 891 4.33 9.12 -1.69
CA ASP A 891 4.76 9.66 -2.97
C ASP A 891 5.88 10.66 -2.71
N MET A 892 7.10 10.29 -3.08
CA MET A 892 8.30 11.03 -2.70
C MET A 892 8.50 12.31 -3.52
N ASN A 893 7.82 12.42 -4.66
CA ASN A 893 7.80 13.62 -5.50
C ASN A 893 6.39 13.80 -6.09
N ALA A 894 5.50 14.35 -5.27
CA ALA A 894 4.07 14.30 -5.54
C ALA A 894 3.59 15.24 -6.65
N GLY A 895 4.40 16.23 -7.07
CA GLY A 895 4.00 17.23 -8.06
C GLY A 895 2.65 17.86 -7.69
N LEU A 896 1.61 17.68 -8.52
CA LEU A 896 0.27 18.21 -8.27
C LEU A 896 -0.64 17.26 -7.46
N GLY A 897 -0.10 16.15 -6.94
CA GLY A 897 -0.83 15.11 -6.19
C GLY A 897 -1.64 14.16 -7.07
N GLY A 898 -1.34 14.10 -8.38
CA GLY A 898 -2.10 13.30 -9.35
C GLY A 898 -2.05 11.79 -9.08
N PHE A 899 -0.89 11.27 -8.64
CA PHE A 899 -0.75 9.86 -8.25
C PHE A 899 -1.71 9.48 -7.11
N ALA A 900 -1.69 10.25 -6.01
CA ALA A 900 -2.58 10.03 -4.87
C ALA A 900 -4.05 10.19 -5.26
N ALA A 901 -4.39 11.18 -6.10
CA ALA A 901 -5.75 11.36 -6.57
C ALA A 901 -6.26 10.19 -7.42
N ALA A 902 -5.42 9.63 -8.30
CA ALA A 902 -5.75 8.46 -9.12
C ALA A 902 -5.81 7.15 -8.30
N LEU A 903 -5.14 7.10 -7.14
CA LEU A 903 -5.13 5.96 -6.24
C LEU A 903 -6.19 6.02 -5.13
N GLU A 904 -6.88 7.16 -4.98
CA GLU A 904 -7.71 7.46 -3.80
C GLU A 904 -8.72 6.37 -3.47
N SER A 905 -8.74 5.97 -2.19
CA SER A 905 -9.52 4.84 -1.68
C SER A 905 -9.55 4.85 -0.15
N SER A 906 -10.67 4.44 0.44
CA SER A 906 -10.81 4.30 1.90
C SER A 906 -9.88 3.26 2.54
N LYS A 907 -9.22 2.43 1.73
CA LYS A 907 -8.34 1.34 2.16
C LYS A 907 -6.90 1.79 2.41
N LEU A 908 -6.48 2.90 1.80
CA LEU A 908 -5.09 3.40 1.83
C LEU A 908 -5.04 4.89 2.12
N TRP A 909 -3.85 5.42 2.35
CA TRP A 909 -3.60 6.85 2.37
C TRP A 909 -2.21 7.12 1.79
N VAL A 910 -2.01 8.31 1.26
CA VAL A 910 -0.75 8.71 0.64
C VAL A 910 -0.17 9.90 1.37
N MET A 911 1.06 9.76 1.88
CA MET A 911 1.91 10.89 2.26
C MET A 911 2.47 11.51 0.98
N ASN A 912 1.94 12.66 0.58
CA ASN A 912 2.43 13.37 -0.59
C ASN A 912 3.59 14.28 -0.19
N VAL A 913 4.80 13.97 -0.65
CA VAL A 913 5.98 14.78 -0.37
C VAL A 913 6.26 15.70 -1.54
N VAL A 914 6.43 16.99 -1.26
CA VAL A 914 6.92 17.97 -2.24
C VAL A 914 8.36 18.32 -1.87
N PRO A 915 9.35 17.88 -2.68
CA PRO A 915 10.75 18.21 -2.44
C PRO A 915 10.98 19.73 -2.36
N THR A 916 11.84 20.18 -1.44
CA THR A 916 12.16 21.60 -1.26
C THR A 916 12.83 22.24 -2.47
N ILE A 917 13.46 21.43 -3.32
CA ILE A 917 14.10 21.85 -4.57
C ILE A 917 13.17 21.76 -5.79
N ALA A 918 11.95 21.25 -5.62
CA ALA A 918 10.94 21.20 -6.67
C ALA A 918 10.05 22.45 -6.67
N LEU A 919 9.14 22.54 -7.66
CA LEU A 919 8.12 23.59 -7.69
C LEU A 919 7.21 23.49 -6.45
N ASN A 920 6.91 24.64 -5.84
CA ASN A 920 6.07 24.69 -4.64
C ASN A 920 4.59 24.41 -4.98
N THR A 921 4.19 23.14 -4.89
CA THR A 921 2.85 22.66 -5.28
C THR A 921 2.05 22.07 -4.13
N LEU A 922 2.57 22.04 -2.89
CA LEU A 922 1.90 21.38 -1.77
C LEU A 922 0.55 22.04 -1.43
N GLY A 923 0.43 23.36 -1.62
CA GLY A 923 -0.84 24.08 -1.48
C GLY A 923 -1.94 23.52 -2.40
N ILE A 924 -1.59 23.15 -3.64
CA ILE A 924 -2.50 22.53 -4.61
C ILE A 924 -2.96 21.17 -4.09
N ILE A 925 -2.05 20.33 -3.58
CA ILE A 925 -2.36 19.00 -3.04
C ILE A 925 -3.38 19.11 -1.90
N TYR A 926 -3.18 20.06 -0.99
CA TYR A 926 -4.14 20.31 0.09
C TYR A 926 -5.47 20.85 -0.43
N GLU A 927 -5.50 21.74 -1.44
CA GLU A 927 -6.74 22.22 -2.05
C GLU A 927 -7.53 21.11 -2.78
N ARG A 928 -6.88 20.01 -3.21
CA ARG A 928 -7.57 18.78 -3.68
C ARG A 928 -8.21 17.95 -2.57
N GLY A 929 -7.88 18.25 -1.30
CA GLY A 929 -8.32 17.46 -0.16
C GLY A 929 -7.44 16.25 0.14
N LEU A 930 -6.16 16.32 -0.22
CA LEU A 930 -5.12 15.35 0.13
C LEU A 930 -4.21 15.92 1.23
N ILE A 931 -3.36 15.07 1.81
CA ILE A 931 -2.39 15.47 2.84
C ILE A 931 -0.96 15.28 2.34
N GLY A 932 -0.04 16.08 2.87
CA GLY A 932 1.36 16.03 2.45
C GLY A 932 2.27 16.94 3.25
N ILE A 933 3.55 16.96 2.91
CA ILE A 933 4.60 17.70 3.64
C ILE A 933 5.71 18.16 2.69
N TYR A 934 6.34 19.28 3.00
CA TYR A 934 7.62 19.64 2.38
C TYR A 934 8.74 18.84 3.01
N HIS A 935 9.71 18.40 2.21
CA HIS A 935 10.86 17.67 2.72
C HIS A 935 12.06 17.78 1.79
N ASP A 936 13.25 17.66 2.34
CA ASP A 936 14.50 17.52 1.59
C ASP A 936 15.05 16.09 1.75
N TRP A 937 15.09 15.33 0.65
CA TRP A 937 15.57 13.94 0.64
C TRP A 937 17.07 13.78 0.90
N CYS A 938 17.84 14.88 0.97
CA CYS A 938 19.22 14.83 1.46
C CYS A 938 19.32 14.69 2.99
N GLU A 939 18.20 14.73 3.70
CA GLU A 939 18.10 14.52 5.15
C GLU A 939 17.07 13.42 5.47
N GLY A 940 17.18 12.76 6.63
CA GLY A 940 16.27 11.67 6.97
C GLY A 940 14.86 12.14 7.33
N PHE A 941 13.80 11.54 6.82
CA PHE A 941 12.40 11.95 7.04
C PHE A 941 11.97 11.84 8.51
N SER A 942 11.13 12.76 9.00
CA SER A 942 10.63 12.79 10.40
C SER A 942 9.58 11.69 10.68
N THR A 943 9.99 10.43 10.56
CA THR A 943 9.18 9.23 10.78
C THR A 943 10.02 8.11 11.39
N TYR A 944 9.36 7.11 11.98
CA TYR A 944 10.00 5.88 12.45
C TYR A 944 10.42 4.97 11.29
N PRO A 945 11.42 4.09 11.47
CA PRO A 945 11.70 3.04 10.51
C PRO A 945 10.48 2.15 10.23
N ARG A 946 10.44 1.51 9.05
CA ARG A 946 9.40 0.52 8.67
C ARG A 946 7.97 1.08 8.76
N THR A 947 7.77 2.30 8.28
CA THR A 947 6.48 3.00 8.31
C THR A 947 5.62 2.71 7.07
N TYR A 948 6.23 2.73 5.88
CA TYR A 948 5.50 2.70 4.61
C TYR A 948 5.51 1.30 3.99
N ASP A 949 4.38 0.90 3.42
CA ASP A 949 4.26 -0.37 2.69
C ASP A 949 4.68 -0.21 1.21
N LEU A 950 4.51 1.00 0.65
CA LEU A 950 4.87 1.32 -0.72
C LEU A 950 5.47 2.72 -0.85
N LEU A 951 6.59 2.83 -1.55
CA LEU A 951 7.21 4.10 -1.96
C LEU A 951 7.01 4.30 -3.47
N HIS A 952 6.49 5.44 -3.86
CA HIS A 952 6.43 5.88 -5.25
C HIS A 952 7.48 6.97 -5.47
N VAL A 953 8.39 6.71 -6.42
CA VAL A 953 9.65 7.42 -6.58
C VAL A 953 9.81 7.82 -8.04
N SER A 954 9.06 8.85 -8.45
CA SER A 954 9.05 9.35 -9.82
C SER A 954 9.98 10.55 -9.96
N GLY A 955 11.06 10.41 -10.73
CA GLY A 955 12.02 11.49 -11.03
C GLY A 955 12.79 12.02 -9.82
N VAL A 956 12.79 11.33 -8.68
CA VAL A 956 13.47 11.79 -7.45
C VAL A 956 14.99 11.80 -7.64
N PHE A 957 15.55 10.76 -8.27
CA PHE A 957 17.00 10.65 -8.42
C PHE A 957 17.53 11.63 -9.46
N SER A 958 16.82 11.84 -10.56
CA SER A 958 17.12 12.91 -11.50
C SER A 958 17.03 14.30 -10.87
N LEU A 959 16.02 14.53 -10.01
CA LEU A 959 15.86 15.80 -9.29
C LEU A 959 17.02 16.09 -8.32
N TYR A 960 17.61 15.05 -7.73
CA TYR A 960 18.65 15.14 -6.70
C TYR A 960 20.08 14.81 -7.17
N GLN A 961 20.29 14.54 -8.46
CA GLN A 961 21.53 14.00 -9.02
C GLN A 961 22.79 14.81 -8.67
N ASP A 962 22.65 16.13 -8.53
CA ASP A 962 23.76 17.04 -8.21
C ASP A 962 23.61 17.69 -6.82
N LYS A 963 22.75 17.12 -5.95
CA LYS A 963 22.43 17.68 -4.62
C LYS A 963 22.90 16.78 -3.48
N CYS A 964 22.69 15.48 -3.60
CA CYS A 964 23.22 14.50 -2.64
C CYS A 964 23.33 13.11 -3.28
N GLU A 965 24.07 12.23 -2.60
CA GLU A 965 24.36 10.89 -3.08
C GLU A 965 23.11 10.02 -3.18
N PHE A 966 23.00 9.23 -4.26
CA PHE A 966 21.91 8.26 -4.44
C PHE A 966 21.85 7.25 -3.28
N GLU A 967 23.02 6.89 -2.75
CA GLU A 967 23.13 6.00 -1.59
C GLU A 967 22.41 6.56 -0.36
N ASP A 968 22.52 7.86 -0.09
CA ASP A 968 21.91 8.48 1.09
C ASP A 968 20.38 8.45 1.00
N ILE A 969 19.84 8.74 -0.19
CA ILE A 969 18.39 8.66 -0.46
C ILE A 969 17.90 7.21 -0.33
N LEU A 970 18.62 6.25 -0.93
CA LEU A 970 18.24 4.84 -0.88
C LEU A 970 18.31 4.25 0.54
N LEU A 971 19.29 4.65 1.34
CA LEU A 971 19.38 4.26 2.75
C LEU A 971 18.21 4.79 3.58
N GLU A 972 17.81 6.04 3.34
CA GLU A 972 16.61 6.61 3.98
C GLU A 972 15.34 5.87 3.53
N MET A 973 15.22 5.55 2.24
CA MET A 973 14.13 4.73 1.71
C MET A 973 14.08 3.35 2.36
N ASP A 974 15.23 2.68 2.51
CA ASP A 974 15.33 1.39 3.19
C ASP A 974 14.90 1.47 4.65
N ARG A 975 15.32 2.51 5.37
CA ARG A 975 14.92 2.74 6.76
C ARG A 975 13.39 2.85 6.89
N ILE A 976 12.73 3.65 6.06
CA ILE A 976 11.29 3.93 6.19
C ILE A 976 10.39 2.89 5.53
N LEU A 977 10.89 2.10 4.58
CA LEU A 977 10.16 1.02 3.92
C LEU A 977 10.08 -0.22 4.83
N ARG A 978 8.88 -0.78 4.93
CA ARG A 978 8.65 -2.02 5.68
C ARG A 978 9.37 -3.21 5.02
N PRO A 979 9.75 -4.23 5.81
CA PRO A 979 10.09 -5.52 5.25
C PRO A 979 9.00 -6.02 4.30
N GLU A 980 9.39 -6.58 3.16
CA GLU A 980 8.49 -7.00 2.08
C GLU A 980 7.66 -5.85 1.48
N GLY A 981 8.07 -4.61 1.73
CA GLY A 981 7.52 -3.41 1.11
C GLY A 981 8.03 -3.25 -0.33
N THR A 982 7.32 -2.43 -1.11
CA THR A 982 7.60 -2.24 -2.54
C THR A 982 7.96 -0.80 -2.86
N ALA A 983 8.99 -0.58 -3.66
CA ALA A 983 9.31 0.72 -4.25
C ALA A 983 9.05 0.68 -5.76
N ILE A 984 8.37 1.71 -6.27
CA ILE A 984 8.15 1.93 -7.70
C ILE A 984 9.01 3.13 -8.09
N PHE A 985 10.10 2.87 -8.80
CA PHE A 985 10.94 3.90 -9.37
C PHE A 985 10.53 4.15 -10.81
N ARG A 986 10.41 5.41 -11.18
CA ARG A 986 10.17 5.84 -12.55
C ARG A 986 11.13 6.98 -12.88
N ASP A 987 12.06 6.72 -13.79
CA ASP A 987 13.12 7.65 -14.14
C ASP A 987 13.76 7.24 -15.48
N GLU A 988 14.72 8.01 -15.95
CA GLU A 988 15.55 7.65 -17.11
C GLU A 988 16.30 6.32 -16.88
N VAL A 989 16.46 5.54 -17.94
CA VAL A 989 17.06 4.20 -17.86
C VAL A 989 18.45 4.19 -17.21
N ASP A 990 19.28 5.20 -17.47
CA ASP A 990 20.64 5.30 -16.91
C ASP A 990 20.63 5.56 -15.41
N VAL A 991 19.68 6.37 -14.94
CA VAL A 991 19.46 6.64 -13.52
C VAL A 991 18.95 5.36 -12.83
N LEU A 992 18.00 4.66 -13.43
CA LEU A 992 17.46 3.41 -12.89
C LEU A 992 18.49 2.28 -12.86
N ASN A 993 19.43 2.25 -13.80
CA ASN A 993 20.55 1.29 -13.78
C ASN A 993 21.45 1.53 -12.56
N LYS A 994 21.77 2.79 -12.23
CA LYS A 994 22.52 3.14 -11.01
C LYS A 994 21.74 2.74 -9.75
N VAL A 995 20.45 3.07 -9.69
CA VAL A 995 19.57 2.72 -8.56
C VAL A 995 19.48 1.21 -8.38
N SER A 996 19.27 0.45 -9.47
CA SER A 996 19.18 -1.02 -9.44
C SER A 996 20.48 -1.65 -8.92
N LYS A 997 21.64 -1.10 -9.32
CA LYS A 997 22.95 -1.57 -8.83
C LYS A 997 23.07 -1.42 -7.31
N ILE A 998 22.72 -0.25 -6.76
CA ILE A 998 22.79 0.00 -5.32
C ILE A 998 21.74 -0.85 -4.58
N ALA A 999 20.50 -0.89 -5.06
CA ALA A 999 19.39 -1.62 -4.44
C ALA A 999 19.67 -3.13 -4.31
N ARG A 1000 20.32 -3.76 -5.30
CA ARG A 1000 20.74 -5.17 -5.20
C ARG A 1000 21.73 -5.39 -4.05
N GLY A 1001 22.67 -4.46 -3.83
CA GLY A 1001 23.57 -4.45 -2.68
C GLY A 1001 22.89 -4.26 -1.33
N MET A 1002 21.65 -3.74 -1.33
CA MET A 1002 20.82 -3.51 -0.15
C MET A 1002 19.83 -4.65 0.16
N ARG A 1003 19.98 -5.81 -0.51
CA ARG A 1003 19.07 -6.98 -0.37
C ARG A 1003 17.65 -6.68 -0.88
N TRP A 1004 17.55 -5.90 -1.94
CA TRP A 1004 16.27 -5.68 -2.64
C TRP A 1004 16.22 -6.50 -3.92
N GLU A 1005 15.07 -7.11 -4.19
CA GLU A 1005 14.79 -7.78 -5.45
C GLU A 1005 14.27 -6.75 -6.45
N THR A 1006 14.97 -6.57 -7.58
CA THR A 1006 14.63 -5.57 -8.58
C THR A 1006 14.12 -6.19 -9.87
N LYS A 1007 13.16 -5.53 -10.51
CA LYS A 1007 12.60 -5.89 -11.81
C LYS A 1007 12.34 -4.64 -12.64
N MET A 1008 13.05 -4.51 -13.76
CA MET A 1008 12.82 -3.45 -14.73
C MET A 1008 11.68 -3.80 -15.68
N VAL A 1009 10.87 -2.81 -16.04
CA VAL A 1009 9.70 -2.91 -16.91
C VAL A 1009 9.68 -1.70 -17.83
N ASP A 1010 9.23 -1.90 -19.06
CA ASP A 1010 9.05 -0.82 -20.02
C ASP A 1010 7.99 0.19 -19.62
N HIS A 1011 8.11 1.39 -20.18
CA HIS A 1011 7.11 2.45 -20.10
C HIS A 1011 5.76 1.97 -20.62
N GLU A 1012 4.67 2.52 -20.09
CA GLU A 1012 3.31 2.17 -20.53
C GLU A 1012 2.99 2.51 -21.99
N ASP A 1013 3.85 3.30 -22.66
CA ASP A 1013 3.75 3.69 -24.08
C ASP A 1013 4.69 2.91 -24.99
N GLY A 1014 5.42 1.93 -24.44
CA GLY A 1014 6.23 0.99 -25.20
C GLY A 1014 7.73 1.04 -24.86
N PRO A 1015 8.50 0.11 -25.45
CA PRO A 1015 9.91 -0.12 -25.10
C PRO A 1015 10.88 0.94 -25.63
N LEU A 1016 10.44 1.79 -26.55
CA LEU A 1016 11.29 2.84 -27.14
C LEU A 1016 11.34 4.12 -26.31
N VAL A 1017 10.49 4.26 -25.29
CA VAL A 1017 10.53 5.40 -24.37
C VAL A 1017 11.73 5.27 -23.44
N PRO A 1018 12.61 6.31 -23.31
CA PRO A 1018 13.79 6.27 -22.45
C PRO A 1018 13.49 6.15 -20.95
N GLU A 1019 12.37 6.75 -20.50
CA GLU A 1019 11.88 6.59 -19.13
C GLU A 1019 11.41 5.15 -18.93
N LYS A 1020 11.88 4.49 -17.87
CA LYS A 1020 11.51 3.10 -17.52
C LYS A 1020 10.88 3.05 -16.14
N ILE A 1021 10.38 1.87 -15.79
CA ILE A 1021 9.83 1.58 -14.47
C ILE A 1021 10.67 0.48 -13.83
N LEU A 1022 11.26 0.74 -12.68
CA LEU A 1022 11.95 -0.25 -11.87
C LEU A 1022 11.11 -0.54 -10.63
N ILE A 1023 10.70 -1.80 -10.45
CA ILE A 1023 10.01 -2.26 -9.27
C ILE A 1023 11.02 -2.95 -8.38
N ALA A 1024 11.11 -2.53 -7.13
CA ALA A 1024 11.96 -3.18 -6.15
C ALA A 1024 11.18 -3.64 -4.93
N VAL A 1025 11.52 -4.81 -4.39
CA VAL A 1025 10.91 -5.38 -3.19
C VAL A 1025 12.00 -5.60 -2.16
N LYS A 1026 11.83 -4.98 -0.98
CA LYS A 1026 12.76 -5.14 0.14
C LYS A 1026 12.58 -6.51 0.77
N GLN A 1027 13.65 -7.30 0.90
CA GLN A 1027 13.57 -8.59 1.59
C GLN A 1027 13.46 -8.42 3.11
N TYR A 1028 12.81 -9.37 3.78
CA TYR A 1028 12.82 -9.43 5.24
C TYR A 1028 14.11 -10.07 5.76
N TRP A 1029 14.77 -9.39 6.69
CA TRP A 1029 15.96 -9.87 7.37
C TRP A 1029 16.06 -9.22 8.76
N VAL A 1030 16.82 -9.84 9.67
CA VAL A 1030 17.08 -9.36 11.03
C VAL A 1030 18.59 -9.41 11.31
N ALA A 1031 19.08 -8.59 12.24
CA ALA A 1031 20.47 -8.69 12.68
C ALA A 1031 20.71 -9.99 13.48
N ASN A 1032 21.85 -10.65 13.27
CA ASN A 1032 22.28 -11.76 14.12
C ASN A 1032 22.80 -11.17 15.43
N GLY A 1033 22.04 -11.32 16.52
CA GLY A 1033 22.49 -10.85 17.83
C GLY A 1033 23.69 -11.63 18.31
N THR A 1034 24.86 -11.01 18.38
CA THR A 1034 25.85 -11.37 19.40
C THR A 1034 25.29 -10.85 20.71
N SER A 1035 24.75 -11.75 21.52
CA SER A 1035 24.41 -11.50 22.91
C SER A 1035 25.69 -11.10 23.67
N THR A 1036 25.88 -9.81 23.90
CA THR A 1036 26.63 -9.35 25.05
C THR A 1036 25.59 -8.92 26.08
N ASP A 1037 25.18 -9.89 26.91
CA ASP A 1037 24.62 -9.59 28.22
C ASP A 1037 25.78 -9.02 29.06
N GLU A 1038 25.72 -7.72 29.39
CA GLU A 1038 26.34 -7.11 30.57
C GLU A 1038 25.37 -6.12 31.21
#